data_AF-A0A8S0U2H8-F1
#
_entry.id   AF-A0A8S0U2H8-F1
#
_cell.length_a   1.000
_cell.length_b   1.000
_cell.length_c   1.000
_cell.angle_alpha   90.00
_cell.angle_beta   90.00
_cell.angle_gamma   90.00
#
_symmetry.space_group_name_H-M   'P 1'
#
loop_
_entity.id
_entity.type
_entity.pdbx_description
1 polymer ?
#
loop_
_entity_poly.entity_id
_entity_poly.type
_entity_poly.pdbx_seq_one_letter_code
_entity_poly.pdbx_strand_id
1 'polypeptide(L)'
;MASTAPALKRSETIADSMPEALRQSRYHMKRCFAKYTEKGRRLMKRLHLMGEMEQVIDDKVERTQLLEGLFGYILCTTQEAAVVPPYVAFAIRPSPGFWEYVKVNANDLSVEGITATEYLKYKEMIVDENWAKDENALEIDFGAMDFSMPHLTLSSSIGNGVNYISKFLSSKMNNVMESTQSLVDYLLSLNHQGDKLMINETLNTVPKLQGALIVADAALSSLPKDTPYKGFEMRLKEWGFEKGWGDIAERVQETMRSLSEILQAPDPLNIEKFFSRLPIIFNVVLFSVHGYFGQADVLGLPDTGGQVVYVLDQVVALEEELLLRIKQQGLNVKPHILVVTRLIPDAKGTKCNQELEHVLNTKHSQILRVPFRTENGILNQWISRFDVYPYLETFTQDATAKIIEVMEGKPDLIIGNYTDGNLVAALMASKLDTTLGTIAHALEKTKYEDSDIKLKDFDTKYHFSCQFTADLIAMNTADFIITSTYQEIAGSKDRPGQYESHTAFTLPGLYRVVSGINVFDPKFNIASPGADQTVYFLPTEKQKRFTEFQRAIEELLFSKVDNDEHIGYLEDRSKPIIFSMARLDIVKNITGLTEWYGKNKGLRNLVNLVIVGAFFDPSKSKDREESSEIRKMHTLIEKYKLKGQIRWIAAQTDRKRNGELYRSIADTKGAFVQPALYEAFGLTVIEAMNCGLPTFATNQGGPAEIIIDGVSGFHINPYNGDESSNKIAKFFQKCKEDPEYWNRISYQGLKRINECYTWKIYANKVLNMGCIYSFWRQLHKKEAKKRYIQTFYNLQFRNLAENLLAKREETPQQVPEQEEAKPHLLRSSCCC
;
A
#
# COMPACT_ATOMS: atom_id res chain seq x y z
N MET A 1 32.46 -30.31 3.82
CA MET A 1 32.19 -30.40 2.37
C MET A 1 30.71 -30.21 2.18
N ALA A 2 30.31 -29.04 1.70
CA ALA A 2 28.90 -28.69 1.50
C ALA A 2 28.45 -29.27 0.15
N SER A 3 27.52 -30.22 0.16
CA SER A 3 26.88 -30.67 -1.08
C SER A 3 25.90 -29.59 -1.51
N THR A 4 26.25 -28.91 -2.60
CA THR A 4 25.35 -28.04 -3.35
C THR A 4 24.14 -28.87 -3.82
N ALA A 5 22.94 -28.52 -3.33
CA ALA A 5 21.69 -29.01 -3.91
C ALA A 5 21.68 -28.70 -5.43
N PRO A 6 21.10 -29.58 -6.27
CA PRO A 6 21.06 -29.33 -7.71
C PRO A 6 20.19 -28.09 -7.94
N ALA A 7 20.80 -27.04 -8.50
CA ALA A 7 20.04 -25.91 -9.00
C ALA A 7 19.08 -26.44 -10.08
N LEU A 8 17.77 -26.35 -9.83
CA LEU A 8 16.74 -26.50 -10.85
C LEU A 8 17.17 -25.67 -12.07
N LYS A 9 17.41 -26.35 -13.20
CA LYS A 9 17.62 -25.67 -14.47
C LYS A 9 16.35 -24.88 -14.75
N ARG A 10 16.50 -23.58 -15.00
CA ARG A 10 15.42 -22.60 -15.23
C ARG A 10 14.48 -22.92 -16.42
N SER A 11 14.61 -24.10 -17.04
CA SER A 11 13.85 -24.59 -18.18
C SER A 11 12.90 -25.76 -17.87
N GLU A 12 12.99 -26.40 -16.71
CA GLU A 12 12.09 -27.52 -16.34
C GLU A 12 10.95 -27.01 -15.45
N THR A 13 9.70 -27.30 -15.83
CA THR A 13 8.53 -26.91 -15.02
C THR A 13 8.41 -27.80 -13.78
N ILE A 14 7.59 -27.39 -12.81
CA ILE A 14 7.25 -28.24 -11.67
C ILE A 14 6.51 -29.50 -12.14
N ALA A 15 5.71 -29.42 -13.20
CA ALA A 15 5.06 -30.58 -13.80
C ALA A 15 6.08 -31.60 -14.36
N ASP A 16 7.20 -31.13 -14.93
CA ASP A 16 8.25 -32.00 -15.47
C ASP A 16 9.10 -32.63 -14.36
N SER A 17 9.36 -31.88 -13.29
CA SER A 17 10.32 -32.24 -12.25
C SER A 17 9.69 -32.98 -11.05
N MET A 18 8.42 -32.73 -10.73
CA MET A 18 7.69 -33.39 -9.63
C MET A 18 7.59 -34.92 -9.78
N PRO A 19 7.35 -35.52 -10.97
CA PRO A 19 7.34 -36.98 -11.13
C PRO A 19 8.62 -37.65 -10.63
N GLU A 20 9.78 -37.06 -10.94
CA GLU A 20 11.08 -37.58 -10.50
C GLU A 20 11.26 -37.40 -8.99
N ALA A 21 10.84 -36.25 -8.45
CA ALA A 21 10.83 -36.00 -7.00
C ALA A 21 10.00 -37.05 -6.24
N LEU A 22 8.83 -37.41 -6.77
CA LEU A 22 7.96 -38.42 -6.17
C LEU A 22 8.53 -39.84 -6.32
N ARG A 23 9.30 -40.12 -7.38
CA ARG A 23 9.94 -41.42 -7.62
C ARG A 23 11.07 -41.69 -6.63
N GLN A 24 11.90 -40.69 -6.32
CA GLN A 24 13.05 -40.80 -5.41
C GLN A 24 12.66 -41.26 -4.00
N SER A 25 11.44 -40.96 -3.54
CA SER A 25 10.93 -41.38 -2.23
C SER A 25 9.55 -42.03 -2.33
N ARG A 26 9.32 -42.86 -3.37
CA ARG A 26 8.01 -43.41 -3.74
C ARG A 26 7.24 -44.04 -2.58
N TYR A 27 7.92 -44.77 -1.69
CA TYR A 27 7.30 -45.40 -0.51
C TYR A 27 6.71 -44.35 0.44
N HIS A 28 7.50 -43.35 0.85
CA HIS A 28 7.03 -42.28 1.72
C HIS A 28 5.97 -41.42 1.05
N MET A 29 6.16 -41.09 -0.24
CA MET A 29 5.20 -40.28 -0.99
C MET A 29 3.83 -40.93 -1.10
N LYS A 30 3.75 -42.25 -1.36
CA LYS A 30 2.46 -42.95 -1.34
C LYS A 30 1.76 -42.83 0.01
N ARG A 31 2.50 -42.97 1.12
CA ARG A 31 1.93 -42.82 2.46
C ARG A 31 1.50 -41.38 2.76
N CYS A 32 2.29 -40.39 2.36
CA CYS A 32 1.96 -38.97 2.54
C CYS A 32 0.71 -38.58 1.75
N PHE A 33 0.61 -38.96 0.48
CA PHE A 33 -0.56 -38.66 -0.34
C PHE A 33 -1.82 -39.43 0.09
N ALA A 34 -1.67 -40.65 0.61
CA ALA A 34 -2.76 -41.35 1.27
C ALA A 34 -3.22 -40.58 2.53
N LYS A 35 -2.28 -40.05 3.32
CA LYS A 35 -2.59 -39.21 4.50
C LYS A 35 -3.30 -37.91 4.11
N TYR A 36 -2.83 -37.24 3.06
CA TYR A 36 -3.45 -36.02 2.55
C TYR A 36 -4.89 -36.28 2.10
N THR A 37 -5.19 -37.42 1.48
CA THR A 37 -6.55 -37.73 1.01
C THR A 37 -7.47 -38.35 2.08
N GLU A 38 -6.93 -38.82 3.21
CA GLU A 38 -7.65 -39.54 4.26
C GLU A 38 -8.89 -38.80 4.81
N LYS A 39 -8.78 -37.50 5.10
CA LYS A 39 -9.89 -36.71 5.69
C LYS A 39 -10.85 -36.13 4.64
N GLY A 40 -10.84 -36.64 3.41
CA GLY A 40 -11.73 -36.19 2.35
C GLY A 40 -11.38 -34.81 1.79
N ARG A 41 -12.40 -34.13 1.22
CA ARG A 41 -12.25 -32.86 0.52
C ARG A 41 -11.89 -31.74 1.49
N ARG A 42 -10.76 -31.07 1.27
CA ARG A 42 -10.31 -29.94 2.10
C ARG A 42 -9.25 -29.10 1.40
N LEU A 43 -9.11 -27.86 1.85
CA LEU A 43 -7.98 -26.99 1.47
C LEU A 43 -6.86 -27.16 2.51
N MET A 44 -5.64 -27.39 2.05
CA MET A 44 -4.46 -27.53 2.90
C MET A 44 -3.47 -26.40 2.60
N LYS A 45 -3.06 -25.66 3.64
CA LYS A 45 -1.95 -24.72 3.54
C LYS A 45 -0.62 -25.46 3.74
N ARG A 46 0.50 -24.82 3.41
CA ARG A 46 1.86 -25.38 3.56
C ARG A 46 2.10 -26.07 4.91
N LEU A 47 1.70 -25.43 6.02
CA LEU A 47 1.88 -25.99 7.37
C LEU A 47 1.10 -27.30 7.59
N HIS A 48 -0.09 -27.44 6.99
CA HIS A 48 -0.86 -28.67 7.07
C HIS A 48 -0.18 -29.80 6.30
N LEU A 49 0.32 -29.51 5.08
CA LEU A 49 1.06 -30.48 4.27
C LEU A 49 2.31 -30.96 5.00
N MET A 50 3.11 -30.03 5.54
CA MET A 50 4.31 -30.37 6.31
C MET A 50 3.97 -31.17 7.56
N GLY A 51 2.97 -30.75 8.34
CA GLY A 51 2.57 -31.44 9.57
C GLY A 51 2.06 -32.85 9.33
N GLU A 52 1.28 -33.10 8.26
CA GLU A 52 0.82 -34.45 7.93
C GLU A 52 1.95 -35.32 7.35
N MET A 53 2.92 -34.74 6.63
CA MET A 53 4.13 -35.46 6.23
C MET A 53 4.99 -35.88 7.43
N GLU A 54 5.15 -34.98 8.41
CA GLU A 54 5.88 -35.25 9.65
C GLU A 54 5.29 -36.40 10.47
N GLN A 55 3.97 -36.62 10.39
CA GLN A 55 3.28 -37.75 11.03
C GLN A 55 3.48 -39.08 10.31
N VAL A 56 3.89 -39.05 9.03
CA VAL A 56 4.06 -40.25 8.20
C VAL A 56 5.51 -40.74 8.20
N ILE A 57 6.45 -39.80 8.26
CA ILE A 57 7.89 -40.05 8.22
C ILE A 57 8.47 -39.78 9.61
N ASP A 58 8.45 -40.82 10.45
CA ASP A 58 8.92 -40.75 11.85
C ASP A 58 10.44 -40.56 11.94
N ASP A 59 11.20 -41.09 10.96
CA ASP A 59 12.65 -40.96 10.94
C ASP A 59 13.07 -39.53 10.57
N LYS A 60 13.80 -38.88 11.50
CA LYS A 60 14.22 -37.50 11.36
C LYS A 60 15.24 -37.29 10.24
N VAL A 61 16.11 -38.29 9.97
CA VAL A 61 17.14 -38.21 8.93
C VAL A 61 16.50 -38.34 7.55
N GLU A 62 15.64 -39.34 7.35
CA GLU A 62 14.90 -39.53 6.10
C GLU A 62 14.03 -38.31 5.78
N ARG A 63 13.35 -37.77 6.79
CA ARG A 63 12.56 -36.54 6.64
C ARG A 63 13.42 -35.35 6.24
N THR A 64 14.59 -35.18 6.85
CA THR A 64 15.51 -34.07 6.53
C THR A 64 16.02 -34.21 5.10
N GLN A 65 16.42 -35.41 4.68
CA GLN A 65 16.88 -35.68 3.32
C GLN A 65 15.79 -35.38 2.28
N LEU A 66 14.53 -35.69 2.59
CA LEU A 66 13.40 -35.40 1.71
C LEU A 66 13.10 -33.90 1.62
N LEU A 67 13.18 -33.18 2.75
CA LEU A 67 13.02 -31.72 2.80
C LEU A 67 14.16 -30.95 2.11
N GLU A 68 15.37 -31.52 2.09
CA GLU A 68 16.52 -30.97 1.36
C GLU A 68 16.47 -31.28 -0.15
N GLY A 69 15.62 -32.23 -0.56
CA GLY A 69 15.42 -32.63 -1.95
C GLY A 69 14.43 -31.78 -2.74
N LEU A 70 14.17 -32.19 -3.99
CA LEU A 70 13.29 -31.48 -4.92
C LEU A 70 11.84 -31.40 -4.43
N PHE A 71 11.31 -32.45 -3.80
CA PHE A 71 9.96 -32.41 -3.24
C PHE A 71 9.87 -31.45 -2.04
N GLY A 72 10.91 -31.38 -1.20
CA GLY A 72 11.01 -30.38 -0.15
C GLY A 72 10.99 -28.95 -0.69
N TYR A 73 11.68 -28.68 -1.79
CA TYR A 73 11.59 -27.40 -2.50
C TYR A 73 10.16 -27.10 -2.99
N ILE A 74 9.48 -28.08 -3.61
CA ILE A 74 8.11 -27.93 -4.08
C ILE A 74 7.14 -27.64 -2.91
N LEU A 75 7.26 -28.39 -1.80
CA LEU A 75 6.45 -28.14 -0.60
C LEU A 75 6.72 -26.75 0.00
N CYS A 76 7.98 -26.31 0.05
CA CYS A 76 8.33 -25.00 0.59
C CYS A 76 7.75 -23.83 -0.23
N THR A 77 7.65 -24.02 -1.55
CA THR A 77 7.12 -23.04 -2.52
C THR A 77 5.62 -23.19 -2.79
N THR A 78 4.99 -24.26 -2.30
CA THR A 78 3.54 -24.45 -2.32
C THR A 78 2.86 -23.46 -1.39
N GLN A 79 1.88 -22.73 -1.91
CA GLN A 79 1.08 -21.81 -1.12
C GLN A 79 -0.13 -22.52 -0.49
N GLU A 80 -0.81 -23.31 -1.31
CA GLU A 80 -1.95 -24.13 -0.89
C GLU A 80 -2.14 -25.34 -1.81
N ALA A 81 -2.87 -26.33 -1.32
CA ALA A 81 -3.28 -27.50 -2.06
C ALA A 81 -4.76 -27.82 -1.82
N ALA A 82 -5.52 -27.98 -2.91
CA ALA A 82 -6.90 -28.43 -2.91
C ALA A 82 -6.94 -29.96 -2.98
N VAL A 83 -7.46 -30.61 -1.93
CA VAL A 83 -7.61 -32.06 -1.86
C VAL A 83 -9.01 -32.44 -2.31
N VAL A 84 -9.12 -33.22 -3.39
CA VAL A 84 -10.37 -33.82 -3.88
C VAL A 84 -10.05 -35.26 -4.26
N PRO A 85 -10.25 -36.24 -3.36
CA PRO A 85 -9.79 -37.61 -3.58
C PRO A 85 -10.27 -38.21 -4.92
N PRO A 86 -9.41 -38.92 -5.66
CA PRO A 86 -8.05 -39.34 -5.30
C PRO A 86 -6.96 -38.28 -5.56
N TYR A 87 -7.32 -37.06 -5.97
CA TYR A 87 -6.37 -36.03 -6.40
C TYR A 87 -6.02 -35.03 -5.29
N VAL A 88 -4.78 -34.54 -5.36
CA VAL A 88 -4.30 -33.36 -4.64
C VAL A 88 -3.77 -32.38 -5.67
N ALA A 89 -4.44 -31.23 -5.82
CA ALA A 89 -4.04 -30.15 -6.71
C ALA A 89 -3.26 -29.09 -5.94
N PHE A 90 -2.07 -28.74 -6.41
CA PHE A 90 -1.16 -27.79 -5.76
C PHE A 90 -1.13 -26.46 -6.51
N ALA A 91 -1.19 -25.35 -5.78
CA ALA A 91 -0.80 -24.03 -6.26
C ALA A 91 0.60 -23.69 -5.74
N ILE A 92 1.55 -23.65 -6.67
CA ILE A 92 2.98 -23.58 -6.40
C ILE A 92 3.48 -22.24 -6.90
N ARG A 93 4.24 -21.55 -6.05
CA ARG A 93 4.78 -20.23 -6.34
C ARG A 93 6.31 -20.24 -6.19
N PRO A 94 7.06 -20.65 -7.24
CA PRO A 94 8.51 -20.77 -7.16
C PRO A 94 9.21 -19.43 -6.91
N SER A 95 8.63 -18.34 -7.43
CA SER A 95 9.16 -16.98 -7.26
C SER A 95 8.05 -15.93 -7.41
N PRO A 96 8.26 -14.68 -6.96
CA PRO A 96 7.24 -13.66 -7.04
C PRO A 96 6.72 -13.40 -8.45
N GLY A 97 5.39 -13.45 -8.59
CA GLY A 97 4.67 -13.30 -9.85
C GLY A 97 4.55 -14.57 -10.69
N PHE A 98 5.20 -15.67 -10.30
CA PHE A 98 5.19 -16.92 -11.06
C PHE A 98 4.43 -18.00 -10.31
N TRP A 99 3.37 -18.50 -10.96
CA TRP A 99 2.50 -19.54 -10.43
C TRP A 99 2.46 -20.72 -11.38
N GLU A 100 2.56 -21.92 -10.81
CA GLU A 100 2.39 -23.19 -11.49
C GLU A 100 1.36 -24.02 -10.74
N TYR A 101 0.53 -24.75 -11.49
CA TYR A 101 -0.49 -25.60 -10.93
C TYR A 101 -0.29 -27.02 -11.42
N VAL A 102 -0.34 -27.98 -10.50
CA VAL A 102 -0.18 -29.40 -10.80
C VAL A 102 -1.19 -30.20 -9.99
N LYS A 103 -1.72 -31.30 -10.54
CA LYS A 103 -2.48 -32.28 -9.76
C LYS A 103 -1.72 -33.60 -9.69
N VAL A 104 -1.82 -34.25 -8.54
CA VAL A 104 -1.20 -35.56 -8.28
C VAL A 104 -2.28 -36.55 -7.88
N ASN A 105 -2.28 -37.73 -8.50
CA ASN A 105 -3.15 -38.84 -8.09
C ASN A 105 -2.50 -39.58 -6.91
N ALA A 106 -3.19 -39.64 -5.77
CA ALA A 106 -2.66 -40.24 -4.56
C ALA A 106 -2.40 -41.76 -4.65
N ASN A 107 -3.05 -42.47 -5.58
CA ASN A 107 -2.97 -43.92 -5.69
C ASN A 107 -1.71 -44.39 -6.43
N ASP A 108 -1.38 -43.73 -7.55
CA ASP A 108 -0.28 -44.11 -8.44
C ASP A 108 0.87 -43.10 -8.51
N LEU A 109 0.67 -41.90 -7.94
CA LEU A 109 1.57 -40.75 -7.96
C LEU A 109 1.84 -40.18 -9.37
N SER A 110 0.90 -40.36 -10.30
CA SER A 110 0.90 -39.65 -11.58
C SER A 110 0.71 -38.15 -11.34
N VAL A 111 1.46 -37.33 -12.08
CA VAL A 111 1.44 -35.86 -12.00
C VAL A 111 1.00 -35.32 -13.35
N GLU A 112 0.13 -34.32 -13.33
CA GLU A 112 -0.33 -33.60 -14.52
C GLU A 112 -0.26 -32.09 -14.23
N GLY A 113 0.36 -31.34 -15.14
CA GLY A 113 0.29 -29.88 -15.11
C GLY A 113 -1.13 -29.42 -15.47
N ILE A 114 -1.70 -28.51 -14.70
CA ILE A 114 -3.05 -28.00 -14.90
C ILE A 114 -3.04 -26.48 -15.03
N THR A 115 -4.12 -25.94 -15.58
CA THR A 115 -4.36 -24.50 -15.71
C THR A 115 -4.83 -23.89 -14.38
N ALA A 116 -4.77 -22.56 -14.29
CA ALA A 116 -5.37 -21.82 -13.17
C ALA A 116 -6.88 -22.12 -13.04
N THR A 117 -7.59 -22.16 -14.17
CA THR A 117 -9.01 -22.53 -14.25
C THR A 117 -9.27 -23.89 -13.60
N GLU A 118 -8.53 -24.92 -13.99
CA GLU A 118 -8.69 -26.27 -13.44
C GLU A 118 -8.38 -26.31 -11.94
N TYR A 119 -7.31 -25.64 -11.49
CA TYR A 119 -7.00 -25.54 -10.06
C TYR A 119 -8.14 -24.88 -9.28
N LEU A 120 -8.70 -23.78 -9.78
CA LEU A 120 -9.83 -23.10 -9.15
C LEU A 120 -11.08 -23.98 -9.10
N LYS A 121 -11.37 -24.79 -10.13
CA LYS A 121 -12.44 -25.80 -10.09
C LYS A 121 -12.20 -26.83 -8.99
N TYR A 122 -10.98 -27.33 -8.81
CA TYR A 122 -10.65 -28.21 -7.67
C TYR A 122 -10.90 -27.53 -6.32
N LYS A 123 -10.54 -26.24 -6.20
CA LYS A 123 -10.79 -25.45 -5.00
C LYS A 123 -12.29 -25.28 -4.73
N GLU A 124 -13.08 -25.05 -5.76
CA GLU A 124 -14.54 -24.93 -5.68
C GLU A 124 -15.22 -26.24 -5.30
N MET A 125 -14.77 -27.39 -5.80
CA MET A 125 -15.34 -28.72 -5.45
C MET A 125 -15.32 -29.03 -3.95
N ILE A 126 -14.49 -28.34 -3.18
CA ILE A 126 -14.43 -28.43 -1.72
C ILE A 126 -15.67 -27.80 -1.07
N VAL A 127 -16.22 -26.74 -1.68
CA VAL A 127 -17.32 -25.92 -1.13
C VAL A 127 -18.63 -26.11 -1.90
N ASP A 128 -18.57 -26.11 -3.23
CA ASP A 128 -19.73 -26.18 -4.12
C ASP A 128 -19.37 -26.97 -5.40
N GLU A 129 -19.66 -28.28 -5.38
CA GLU A 129 -19.37 -29.18 -6.51
C GLU A 129 -20.22 -28.89 -7.75
N ASN A 130 -21.43 -28.37 -7.58
CA ASN A 130 -22.30 -28.03 -8.70
C ASN A 130 -21.73 -26.83 -9.46
N TRP A 131 -21.32 -25.79 -8.73
CA TRP A 131 -20.64 -24.64 -9.33
C TRP A 131 -19.34 -25.02 -10.05
N ALA A 132 -18.53 -25.88 -9.45
CA ALA A 132 -17.27 -26.32 -10.05
C ALA A 132 -17.44 -27.05 -11.40
N LYS A 133 -18.59 -27.69 -11.59
CA LYS A 133 -18.95 -28.45 -12.80
C LYS A 133 -19.83 -27.67 -13.78
N ASP A 134 -20.25 -26.45 -13.44
CA ASP A 134 -21.08 -25.63 -14.32
C ASP A 134 -20.24 -25.07 -15.48
N GLU A 135 -20.60 -25.48 -16.69
CA GLU A 135 -19.96 -25.00 -17.93
C GLU A 135 -20.31 -23.54 -18.24
N ASN A 136 -21.36 -23.00 -17.63
CA ASN A 136 -21.80 -21.60 -17.78
C ASN A 136 -21.26 -20.68 -16.67
N ALA A 137 -20.48 -21.19 -15.73
CA ALA A 137 -19.86 -20.38 -14.68
C ALA A 137 -18.98 -19.28 -15.32
N LEU A 138 -19.26 -18.02 -14.98
CA LEU A 138 -18.56 -16.88 -15.56
C LEU A 138 -17.06 -16.90 -15.20
N GLU A 139 -16.20 -16.87 -16.22
CA GLU A 139 -14.75 -16.70 -16.07
C GLU A 139 -14.32 -15.28 -16.48
N ILE A 140 -13.58 -14.63 -15.58
CA ILE A 140 -13.01 -13.31 -15.77
C ILE A 140 -11.53 -13.46 -16.15
N ASP A 141 -11.21 -13.05 -17.38
CA ASP A 141 -9.85 -13.10 -17.95
C ASP A 141 -9.48 -11.74 -18.55
N PHE A 142 -8.82 -10.90 -17.75
CA PHE A 142 -8.25 -9.64 -18.25
C PHE A 142 -6.96 -9.85 -19.04
N GLY A 143 -6.25 -10.98 -18.85
CA GLY A 143 -5.03 -11.32 -19.57
C GLY A 143 -5.28 -11.52 -21.07
N ALA A 144 -6.44 -12.07 -21.42
CA ALA A 144 -6.92 -12.18 -22.79
C ALA A 144 -7.14 -10.82 -23.49
N MET A 145 -7.03 -9.68 -22.79
CA MET A 145 -7.16 -8.35 -23.38
C MET A 145 -5.84 -7.57 -23.47
N ASP A 146 -4.71 -8.15 -23.03
CA ASP A 146 -3.42 -7.45 -22.90
C ASP A 146 -2.37 -7.81 -23.99
N PHE A 147 -2.78 -8.38 -25.14
CA PHE A 147 -1.89 -8.88 -26.22
C PHE A 147 -0.85 -7.91 -26.78
N SER A 148 -1.03 -6.59 -26.63
CA SER A 148 -0.14 -5.55 -27.18
C SER A 148 0.78 -4.90 -26.14
N MET A 149 0.69 -5.30 -24.87
CA MET A 149 1.45 -4.68 -23.79
C MET A 149 2.79 -5.38 -23.58
N PRO A 150 3.91 -4.64 -23.58
CA PRO A 150 5.19 -5.19 -23.17
C PRO A 150 5.16 -5.48 -21.66
N HIS A 151 5.55 -6.69 -21.25
CA HIS A 151 5.56 -7.09 -19.84
C HIS A 151 6.98 -7.21 -19.30
N LEU A 152 7.11 -6.90 -18.00
CA LEU A 152 8.28 -7.26 -17.23
C LEU A 152 8.33 -8.79 -17.04
N THR A 153 9.52 -9.37 -16.94
CA THR A 153 9.68 -10.82 -16.71
C THR A 153 10.61 -11.13 -15.54
N LEU A 154 11.30 -10.11 -15.01
CA LEU A 154 12.17 -10.26 -13.84
C LEU A 154 11.39 -9.82 -12.60
N SER A 155 11.29 -10.70 -11.59
CA SER A 155 10.63 -10.37 -10.32
C SER A 155 11.23 -9.13 -9.66
N SER A 156 12.52 -8.87 -9.84
CA SER A 156 13.20 -7.66 -9.33
C SER A 156 12.74 -6.35 -9.97
N SER A 157 12.03 -6.41 -11.10
CA SER A 157 11.57 -5.22 -11.82
C SER A 157 10.12 -4.85 -11.50
N ILE A 158 9.39 -5.69 -10.77
CA ILE A 158 8.01 -5.42 -10.34
C ILE A 158 7.97 -4.11 -9.54
N GLY A 159 6.96 -3.28 -9.81
CA GLY A 159 6.81 -1.97 -9.15
C GLY A 159 7.71 -0.86 -9.70
N ASN A 160 8.41 -1.09 -10.81
CA ASN A 160 9.23 -0.09 -11.51
C ASN A 160 8.67 0.23 -12.91
N GLY A 161 7.36 0.41 -12.99
CA GLY A 161 6.59 0.57 -14.23
C GLY A 161 7.00 1.75 -15.10
N VAL A 162 7.12 2.95 -14.53
CA VAL A 162 7.55 4.16 -15.25
C VAL A 162 8.87 3.95 -15.95
N ASN A 163 9.88 3.41 -15.26
CA ASN A 163 11.19 3.22 -15.85
C ASN A 163 11.16 2.24 -17.04
N TYR A 164 10.30 1.23 -16.96
CA TYR A 164 10.09 0.32 -18.07
C TYR A 164 9.40 0.99 -19.25
N ILE A 165 8.36 1.80 -18.99
CA ILE A 165 7.68 2.58 -20.03
C ILE A 165 8.65 3.54 -20.70
N SER A 166 9.49 4.25 -19.95
CA SER A 166 10.51 5.15 -20.52
C SER A 166 11.47 4.41 -21.46
N LYS A 167 11.92 3.20 -21.07
CA LYS A 167 12.74 2.33 -21.92
C LYS A 167 12.02 1.88 -23.18
N PHE A 168 10.75 1.52 -23.05
CA PHE A 168 9.93 1.10 -24.18
C PHE A 168 9.66 2.27 -25.15
N LEU A 169 9.31 3.45 -24.63
CA LEU A 169 9.11 4.66 -25.41
C LEU A 169 10.38 5.03 -26.18
N SER A 170 11.54 5.01 -25.52
CA SER A 170 12.84 5.24 -26.17
C SER A 170 13.10 4.27 -27.32
N SER A 171 12.83 2.97 -27.13
CA SER A 171 12.98 1.97 -28.18
C SER A 171 11.99 2.16 -29.35
N LYS A 172 10.74 2.49 -29.05
CA LYS A 172 9.69 2.69 -30.07
C LYS A 172 9.96 3.93 -30.92
N MET A 173 10.35 5.04 -30.28
CA MET A 173 10.70 6.30 -30.94
C MET A 173 11.94 6.19 -31.82
N ASN A 174 12.92 5.36 -31.45
CA ASN A 174 14.09 5.08 -32.30
C ASN A 174 13.74 4.39 -33.62
N ASN A 175 12.68 3.57 -33.64
CA ASN A 175 12.40 2.67 -34.76
C ASN A 175 11.20 3.11 -35.62
N VAL A 176 10.34 4.01 -35.13
CA VAL A 176 9.05 4.33 -35.77
C VAL A 176 8.80 5.84 -35.80
N MET A 177 8.94 6.44 -36.99
CA MET A 177 8.72 7.89 -37.21
C MET A 177 7.31 8.36 -36.78
N GLU A 178 6.30 7.50 -36.91
CA GLU A 178 4.92 7.76 -36.46
C GLU A 178 4.82 7.94 -34.93
N SER A 179 5.64 7.22 -34.16
CA SER A 179 5.64 7.34 -32.70
C SER A 179 6.31 8.63 -32.22
N THR A 180 7.34 9.11 -32.93
CA THR A 180 7.96 10.41 -32.68
C THR A 180 7.03 11.55 -33.10
N GLN A 181 6.27 11.39 -34.19
CA GLN A 181 5.22 12.33 -34.57
C GLN A 181 4.11 12.40 -33.50
N SER A 182 3.75 11.27 -32.89
CA SER A 182 2.77 11.25 -31.79
C SER A 182 3.20 12.11 -30.59
N LEU A 183 4.51 12.26 -30.33
CA LEU A 183 5.02 13.19 -29.31
C LEU A 183 4.80 14.65 -29.71
N VAL A 184 5.01 14.99 -30.99
CA VAL A 184 4.72 16.34 -31.51
C VAL A 184 3.23 16.64 -31.41
N ASP A 185 2.38 15.69 -31.81
CA ASP A 185 0.92 15.83 -31.73
C ASP A 185 0.46 15.96 -30.27
N TYR A 186 1.11 15.25 -29.35
CA TYR A 186 0.88 15.42 -27.91
C TYR A 186 1.22 16.83 -27.44
N LEU A 187 2.41 17.35 -27.79
CA LEU A 187 2.83 18.70 -27.41
C LEU A 187 1.92 19.79 -28.00
N LEU A 188 1.44 19.62 -29.24
CA LEU A 188 0.45 20.51 -29.86
C LEU A 188 -0.89 20.53 -29.12
N SER A 189 -1.28 19.40 -28.54
CA SER A 189 -2.55 19.28 -27.82
C SER A 189 -2.55 19.97 -26.45
N LEU A 190 -1.36 20.30 -25.91
CA LEU A 190 -1.23 20.90 -24.59
C LEU A 190 -1.80 22.32 -24.58
N ASN A 191 -2.79 22.52 -23.71
CA ASN A 191 -3.45 23.79 -23.51
C ASN A 191 -3.93 23.91 -22.07
N HIS A 192 -4.09 25.13 -21.58
CA HIS A 192 -4.69 25.41 -20.28
C HIS A 192 -5.58 26.65 -20.39
N GLN A 193 -6.87 26.52 -20.04
CA GLN A 193 -7.86 27.60 -20.11
C GLN A 193 -7.91 28.34 -21.47
N GLY A 194 -7.67 27.63 -22.57
CA GLY A 194 -7.66 28.19 -23.93
C GLY A 194 -6.31 28.75 -24.39
N ASP A 195 -5.33 28.91 -23.50
CA ASP A 195 -3.96 29.27 -23.87
C ASP A 195 -3.20 28.02 -24.34
N LYS A 196 -2.57 28.11 -25.52
CA LYS A 196 -1.67 27.06 -26.01
C LYS A 196 -0.39 27.01 -25.18
N LEU A 197 0.11 25.80 -24.93
CA LEU A 197 1.35 25.56 -24.22
C LEU A 197 2.37 24.86 -25.13
N MET A 198 3.65 25.01 -24.81
CA MET A 198 4.78 24.39 -25.51
C MET A 198 4.95 24.84 -26.97
N ILE A 199 4.14 24.32 -27.90
CA ILE A 199 4.27 24.57 -29.35
C ILE A 199 2.91 24.89 -29.98
N ASN A 200 2.93 25.57 -31.13
CA ASN A 200 1.73 25.83 -31.94
C ASN A 200 1.80 25.17 -33.33
N GLU A 201 0.76 25.35 -34.14
CA GLU A 201 0.58 24.67 -35.44
C GLU A 201 1.72 24.90 -36.44
N THR A 202 2.54 25.93 -36.24
CA THR A 202 3.71 26.16 -37.08
C THR A 202 4.76 25.06 -36.95
N LEU A 203 4.81 24.37 -35.80
CA LEU A 203 5.76 23.30 -35.47
C LEU A 203 5.12 21.90 -35.48
N ASN A 204 4.18 21.67 -36.40
CA ASN A 204 3.36 20.45 -36.42
C ASN A 204 4.01 19.17 -36.97
N THR A 205 5.31 19.20 -37.31
CA THR A 205 6.02 18.01 -37.77
C THR A 205 7.38 17.91 -37.10
N VAL A 206 7.88 16.68 -36.94
CA VAL A 206 9.20 16.42 -36.34
C VAL A 206 10.32 17.27 -36.96
N PRO A 207 10.46 17.38 -38.30
CA PRO A 207 11.52 18.21 -38.89
C PRO A 207 11.39 19.71 -38.60
N LYS A 208 10.16 20.24 -38.60
CA LYS A 208 9.92 21.66 -38.30
C LYS A 208 10.29 21.97 -36.85
N LEU A 209 9.82 21.14 -35.92
CA LEU A 209 10.13 21.26 -34.51
C LEU A 209 11.63 21.16 -34.25
N GLN A 210 12.29 20.14 -34.82
CA GLN A 210 13.73 19.96 -34.68
C GLN A 210 14.53 21.15 -35.22
N GLY A 211 14.16 21.68 -36.39
CA GLY A 211 14.79 22.87 -36.95
C GLY A 211 14.63 24.11 -36.05
N ALA A 212 13.42 24.33 -35.52
CA ALA A 212 13.15 25.44 -34.61
C ALA A 212 13.90 25.31 -33.28
N LEU A 213 14.03 24.09 -32.73
CA LEU A 213 14.77 23.84 -31.49
C LEU A 213 16.26 24.18 -31.63
N ILE A 214 16.88 23.86 -32.77
CA ILE A 214 18.29 24.21 -33.05
C ILE A 214 18.49 25.74 -33.09
N VAL A 215 17.58 26.46 -33.74
CA VAL A 215 17.62 27.94 -33.80
C VAL A 215 17.43 28.55 -32.41
N ALA A 216 16.47 28.03 -31.65
CA ALA A 216 16.20 28.48 -30.29
C ALA A 216 17.40 28.24 -29.36
N ASP A 217 18.05 27.07 -29.43
CA ASP A 217 19.22 26.77 -28.59
C ASP A 217 20.40 27.71 -28.87
N ALA A 218 20.69 27.99 -30.14
CA ALA A 218 21.74 28.94 -30.52
C ALA A 218 21.46 30.35 -29.99
N ALA A 219 20.20 30.79 -30.06
CA ALA A 219 19.78 32.08 -29.56
C ALA A 219 19.85 32.17 -28.02
N LEU A 220 19.35 31.16 -27.32
CA LEU A 220 19.35 31.10 -25.86
C LEU A 220 20.78 31.01 -25.29
N SER A 221 21.69 30.33 -25.98
CA SER A 221 23.11 30.24 -25.60
C SER A 221 23.82 31.60 -25.56
N SER A 222 23.29 32.61 -26.27
CA SER A 222 23.84 33.97 -26.27
C SER A 222 23.33 34.85 -25.12
N LEU A 223 22.33 34.39 -24.37
CA LEU A 223 21.74 35.13 -23.25
C LEU A 223 22.41 34.76 -21.91
N PRO A 224 22.43 35.67 -20.92
CA PRO A 224 22.71 35.32 -19.54
C PRO A 224 21.75 34.22 -19.04
N LYS A 225 22.27 33.25 -18.28
CA LYS A 225 21.53 32.07 -17.81
C LYS A 225 20.25 32.41 -17.02
N ASP A 226 20.31 33.48 -16.25
CA ASP A 226 19.25 33.99 -15.36
C ASP A 226 18.28 34.94 -16.07
N THR A 227 18.41 35.17 -17.38
CA THR A 227 17.50 36.03 -18.13
C THR A 227 16.07 35.51 -18.00
N PRO A 228 15.10 36.32 -17.52
CA PRO A 228 13.71 35.89 -17.40
C PRO A 228 13.03 35.63 -18.75
N TYR A 229 12.13 34.65 -18.82
CA TYR A 229 11.41 34.25 -20.05
C TYR A 229 10.78 35.42 -20.81
N LYS A 230 10.19 36.40 -20.08
CA LYS A 230 9.60 37.61 -20.67
C LYS A 230 10.58 38.41 -21.55
N GLY A 231 11.88 38.34 -21.29
CA GLY A 231 12.91 39.04 -22.05
C GLY A 231 13.11 38.52 -23.47
N PHE A 232 12.67 37.29 -23.76
CA PHE A 232 12.83 36.65 -25.08
C PHE A 232 11.57 35.90 -25.57
N GLU A 233 10.44 36.04 -24.87
CA GLU A 233 9.15 35.42 -25.20
C GLU A 233 8.70 35.70 -26.64
N MET A 234 8.74 36.96 -27.08
CA MET A 234 8.28 37.34 -28.43
C MET A 234 9.06 36.63 -29.53
N ARG A 235 10.37 36.51 -29.36
CA ARG A 235 11.25 35.83 -30.32
C ARG A 235 10.98 34.33 -30.39
N LEU A 236 10.69 33.70 -29.26
CA LEU A 236 10.28 32.29 -29.22
C LEU A 236 8.92 32.07 -29.88
N LYS A 237 7.96 32.97 -29.66
CA LYS A 237 6.64 32.93 -30.29
C LYS A 237 6.71 33.04 -31.81
N GLU A 238 7.58 33.91 -32.34
CA GLU A 238 7.83 34.03 -33.79
C GLU A 238 8.31 32.71 -34.42
N TRP A 239 8.97 31.85 -33.65
CA TRP A 239 9.43 30.53 -34.08
C TRP A 239 8.44 29.40 -33.76
N GLY A 240 7.27 29.71 -33.21
CA GLY A 240 6.23 28.72 -32.91
C GLY A 240 6.26 28.13 -31.50
N PHE A 241 7.10 28.66 -30.61
CA PHE A 241 7.17 28.22 -29.20
C PHE A 241 6.29 29.09 -28.31
N GLU A 242 5.38 28.43 -27.60
CA GLU A 242 4.52 29.06 -26.58
C GLU A 242 5.15 28.97 -25.18
N LYS A 243 4.42 29.36 -24.14
CA LYS A 243 4.89 29.30 -22.74
C LYS A 243 5.00 27.86 -22.23
N GLY A 244 5.76 27.65 -21.15
CA GLY A 244 5.84 26.35 -20.44
C GLY A 244 7.22 25.68 -20.46
N TRP A 245 8.19 26.23 -21.21
CA TRP A 245 9.53 25.66 -21.33
C TRP A 245 10.44 25.91 -20.12
N GLY A 246 10.21 27.01 -19.40
CA GLY A 246 11.08 27.48 -18.33
C GLY A 246 10.79 28.93 -17.92
N ASP A 247 11.16 29.30 -16.70
CA ASP A 247 11.08 30.67 -16.18
C ASP A 247 12.28 31.54 -16.56
N ILE A 248 13.45 30.92 -16.74
CA ILE A 248 14.71 31.59 -17.13
C ILE A 248 15.36 30.91 -18.35
N ALA A 249 16.26 31.63 -19.03
CA ALA A 249 16.93 31.18 -20.26
C ALA A 249 17.61 29.81 -20.10
N GLU A 250 18.33 29.56 -19.00
CA GLU A 250 18.97 28.26 -18.73
C GLU A 250 17.95 27.12 -18.70
N ARG A 251 16.83 27.30 -17.99
CA ARG A 251 15.79 26.28 -17.86
C ARG A 251 15.10 26.01 -19.19
N VAL A 252 14.74 27.06 -19.93
CA VAL A 252 14.14 26.95 -21.27
C VAL A 252 15.07 26.18 -22.20
N GLN A 253 16.34 26.56 -22.22
CA GLN A 253 17.37 25.93 -23.03
C GLN A 253 17.53 24.44 -22.68
N GLU A 254 17.63 24.09 -21.40
CA GLU A 254 17.75 22.69 -20.99
C GLU A 254 16.54 21.85 -21.40
N THR A 255 15.32 22.39 -21.29
CA THR A 255 14.09 21.69 -21.68
C THR A 255 14.03 21.49 -23.20
N MET A 256 14.38 22.52 -23.98
CA MET A 256 14.44 22.45 -25.44
C MET A 256 15.53 21.48 -25.92
N ARG A 257 16.72 21.50 -25.30
CA ARG A 257 17.80 20.53 -25.58
C ARG A 257 17.36 19.11 -25.28
N SER A 258 16.72 18.87 -24.13
CA SER A 258 16.20 17.56 -23.77
C SER A 258 15.22 17.02 -24.82
N LEU A 259 14.33 17.86 -25.35
CA LEU A 259 13.43 17.46 -26.43
C LEU A 259 14.18 17.22 -27.74
N SER A 260 15.13 18.09 -28.10
CA SER A 260 15.91 17.93 -29.33
C SER A 260 16.77 16.66 -29.31
N GLU A 261 17.30 16.28 -28.14
CA GLU A 261 17.99 15.00 -27.93
C GLU A 261 17.02 13.83 -28.10
N ILE A 262 15.81 13.91 -27.53
CA ILE A 262 14.77 12.88 -27.70
C ILE A 262 14.38 12.68 -29.17
N LEU A 263 14.27 13.77 -29.95
CA LEU A 263 13.92 13.68 -31.37
C LEU A 263 15.04 13.08 -32.24
N GLN A 264 16.30 13.15 -31.79
CA GLN A 264 17.47 12.63 -32.51
C GLN A 264 17.86 11.22 -32.08
N ALA A 265 17.95 11.01 -30.77
CA ALA A 265 18.43 9.79 -30.13
C ALA A 265 17.73 9.62 -28.76
N PRO A 266 16.47 9.15 -28.74
CA PRO A 266 15.69 9.03 -27.53
C PRO A 266 16.31 8.02 -26.56
N ASP A 267 16.54 8.45 -25.32
CA ASP A 267 16.95 7.60 -24.20
C ASP A 267 15.98 7.73 -23.00
N PRO A 268 15.93 6.73 -22.10
CA PRO A 268 14.95 6.70 -21.03
C PRO A 268 15.12 7.84 -20.01
N LEU A 269 16.36 8.26 -19.73
CA LEU A 269 16.63 9.29 -18.73
C LEU A 269 16.18 10.66 -19.22
N ASN A 270 16.47 10.98 -20.49
CA ASN A 270 16.01 12.24 -21.08
C ASN A 270 14.49 12.26 -21.27
N ILE A 271 13.84 11.14 -21.61
CA ILE A 271 12.38 11.06 -21.65
C ILE A 271 11.78 11.38 -20.28
N GLU A 272 12.22 10.71 -19.21
CA GLU A 272 11.73 10.99 -17.85
C GLU A 272 11.97 12.44 -17.44
N LYS A 273 13.18 12.95 -17.71
CA LYS A 273 13.55 14.34 -17.43
C LYS A 273 12.67 15.33 -18.18
N PHE A 274 12.40 15.10 -19.46
CA PHE A 274 11.55 15.97 -20.26
C PHE A 274 10.10 15.97 -19.77
N PHE A 275 9.50 14.78 -19.59
CA PHE A 275 8.11 14.67 -19.09
C PHE A 275 7.94 15.26 -17.68
N SER A 276 8.96 15.17 -16.81
CA SER A 276 8.94 15.81 -15.49
C SER A 276 8.85 17.35 -15.54
N ARG A 277 9.21 17.95 -16.68
CA ARG A 277 9.22 19.40 -16.91
C ARG A 277 8.01 19.89 -17.70
N LEU A 278 7.16 19.01 -18.22
CA LEU A 278 6.00 19.41 -19.01
C LEU A 278 4.88 19.99 -18.12
N PRO A 279 4.25 21.11 -18.54
CA PRO A 279 3.14 21.74 -17.83
C PRO A 279 1.81 21.02 -18.15
N ILE A 280 1.65 19.79 -17.65
CA ILE A 280 0.48 18.94 -17.94
C ILE A 280 -0.56 18.97 -16.81
N ILE A 281 -0.11 18.99 -15.56
CA ILE A 281 -0.96 18.77 -14.38
C ILE A 281 -1.09 20.09 -13.61
N PHE A 282 -2.32 20.57 -13.47
CA PHE A 282 -2.68 21.73 -12.67
C PHE A 282 -3.85 21.43 -11.71
N ASN A 283 -4.85 20.69 -12.22
CA ASN A 283 -6.05 20.31 -11.49
C ASN A 283 -5.97 18.82 -11.10
N VAL A 284 -5.94 18.55 -9.79
CA VAL A 284 -5.83 17.19 -9.24
C VAL A 284 -7.04 16.87 -8.38
N VAL A 285 -7.66 15.71 -8.61
CA VAL A 285 -8.76 15.20 -7.78
C VAL A 285 -8.30 13.93 -7.07
N LEU A 286 -8.50 13.87 -5.76
CA LEU A 286 -8.27 12.68 -4.95
C LEU A 286 -9.59 12.21 -4.34
N PHE A 287 -9.96 10.96 -4.57
CA PHE A 287 -11.16 10.37 -3.95
C PHE A 287 -10.80 9.60 -2.69
N SER A 288 -11.47 9.90 -1.58
CA SER A 288 -11.41 9.15 -0.31
C SER A 288 -12.80 9.16 0.33
N VAL A 289 -13.68 8.25 -0.11
CA VAL A 289 -15.13 8.41 0.05
C VAL A 289 -15.64 8.03 1.45
N HIS A 290 -15.28 6.85 1.97
CA HIS A 290 -15.72 6.40 3.29
C HIS A 290 -15.04 7.12 4.47
N GLY A 291 -15.54 6.84 5.67
CA GLY A 291 -14.98 7.32 6.93
C GLY A 291 -15.33 8.78 7.23
N TYR A 292 -14.81 9.29 8.34
CA TYR A 292 -14.93 10.68 8.75
C TYR A 292 -13.70 11.43 8.25
N PHE A 293 -13.71 11.87 6.99
CA PHE A 293 -12.57 12.60 6.43
C PHE A 293 -12.56 14.06 6.92
N GLY A 294 -11.53 14.43 7.68
CA GLY A 294 -11.35 15.76 8.26
C GLY A 294 -9.97 15.94 8.87
N GLN A 295 -9.66 17.16 9.31
CA GLN A 295 -8.31 17.55 9.76
C GLN A 295 -8.14 17.58 11.29
N ALA A 296 -9.24 17.51 12.03
CA ALA A 296 -9.27 17.54 13.49
C ALA A 296 -10.43 16.67 14.00
N ASP A 297 -10.25 16.07 15.17
CA ASP A 297 -11.28 15.31 15.90
C ASP A 297 -11.91 14.11 15.16
N VAL A 298 -11.21 13.59 14.14
CA VAL A 298 -11.68 12.44 13.34
C VAL A 298 -10.86 11.16 13.51
N LEU A 299 -9.57 11.25 13.85
CA LEU A 299 -8.69 10.08 13.95
C LEU A 299 -9.16 9.16 15.09
N GLY A 300 -9.36 7.87 14.77
CA GLY A 300 -9.89 6.88 15.71
C GLY A 300 -11.41 6.69 15.62
N LEU A 301 -12.13 7.51 14.86
CA LEU A 301 -13.52 7.23 14.49
C LEU A 301 -13.59 6.01 13.54
N PRO A 302 -14.76 5.34 13.44
CA PRO A 302 -14.94 4.21 12.53
C PRO A 302 -14.48 4.53 11.10
N ASP A 303 -13.77 3.58 10.50
CA ASP A 303 -13.16 3.68 9.16
C ASP A 303 -12.25 4.89 8.94
N THR A 304 -11.74 5.50 10.02
CA THR A 304 -10.96 6.73 9.96
C THR A 304 -9.58 6.53 10.60
N GLY A 305 -8.54 6.47 9.77
CA GLY A 305 -7.19 6.16 10.24
C GLY A 305 -6.08 6.64 9.31
N GLY A 306 -5.08 5.79 9.09
CA GLY A 306 -3.86 6.13 8.34
C GLY A 306 -4.10 6.65 6.93
N GLN A 307 -5.20 6.25 6.27
CA GLN A 307 -5.57 6.78 4.95
C GLN A 307 -5.83 8.29 4.97
N VAL A 308 -6.50 8.82 6.01
CA VAL A 308 -6.77 10.27 6.11
C VAL A 308 -5.45 11.03 6.29
N VAL A 309 -4.56 10.54 7.16
CA VAL A 309 -3.23 11.13 7.36
C VAL A 309 -2.42 11.09 6.06
N TYR A 310 -2.44 9.96 5.36
CA TYR A 310 -1.74 9.79 4.09
C TYR A 310 -2.22 10.81 3.05
N VAL A 311 -3.53 10.93 2.85
CA VAL A 311 -4.10 11.82 1.82
C VAL A 311 -3.86 13.29 2.18
N LEU A 312 -3.97 13.68 3.44
CA LEU A 312 -3.68 15.06 3.88
C LEU A 312 -2.19 15.41 3.68
N ASP A 313 -1.27 14.57 4.14
CA ASP A 313 0.16 14.80 3.97
C ASP A 313 0.56 14.75 2.46
N GLN A 314 -0.09 13.89 1.67
CA GLN A 314 0.06 13.83 0.20
C GLN A 314 -0.34 15.13 -0.49
N VAL A 315 -1.50 15.70 -0.13
CA VAL A 315 -2.02 16.93 -0.75
C VAL A 315 -1.09 18.11 -0.52
N VAL A 316 -0.58 18.26 0.72
CA VAL A 316 0.41 19.31 1.04
C VAL A 316 1.62 19.19 0.14
N ALA A 317 2.19 17.99 0.02
CA ALA A 317 3.39 17.77 -0.79
C ALA A 317 3.15 17.91 -2.29
N LEU A 318 1.98 17.48 -2.79
CA LEU A 318 1.60 17.67 -4.19
C LEU A 318 1.45 19.15 -4.52
N GLU A 319 0.83 19.95 -3.65
CA GLU A 319 0.67 21.38 -3.89
C GLU A 319 2.03 22.10 -3.90
N GLU A 320 2.91 21.80 -2.94
CA GLU A 320 4.26 22.38 -2.89
C GLU A 320 5.05 22.09 -4.18
N GLU A 321 5.02 20.85 -4.65
CA GLU A 321 5.71 20.44 -5.88
C GLU A 321 5.05 21.03 -7.14
N LEU A 322 3.71 21.13 -7.19
CA LEU A 322 3.00 21.77 -8.31
C LEU A 322 3.34 23.25 -8.39
N LEU A 323 3.30 23.98 -7.28
CA LEU A 323 3.68 25.39 -7.23
C LEU A 323 5.13 25.59 -7.71
N LEU A 324 6.04 24.70 -7.31
CA LEU A 324 7.43 24.72 -7.76
C LEU A 324 7.53 24.50 -9.27
N ARG A 325 6.86 23.46 -9.81
CA ARG A 325 6.90 23.13 -11.25
C ARG A 325 6.30 24.23 -12.11
N ILE A 326 5.12 24.73 -11.75
CA ILE A 326 4.42 25.80 -12.47
C ILE A 326 5.31 27.05 -12.53
N LYS A 327 5.91 27.43 -11.39
CA LYS A 327 6.85 28.55 -11.34
C LYS A 327 8.05 28.29 -12.25
N GLN A 328 8.70 27.13 -12.14
CA GLN A 328 9.88 26.78 -12.94
C GLN A 328 9.58 26.65 -14.45
N GLN A 329 8.32 26.48 -14.83
CA GLN A 329 7.86 26.46 -16.23
C GLN A 329 7.58 27.87 -16.78
N GLY A 330 7.72 28.91 -15.96
CA GLY A 330 7.42 30.29 -16.35
C GLY A 330 5.92 30.59 -16.42
N LEU A 331 5.10 29.82 -15.70
CA LEU A 331 3.64 29.96 -15.69
C LEU A 331 3.17 30.59 -14.37
N ASN A 332 2.01 31.24 -14.42
CA ASN A 332 1.35 31.86 -13.26
C ASN A 332 -0.01 31.19 -12.96
N VAL A 333 -0.14 29.91 -13.34
CA VAL A 333 -1.35 29.12 -13.08
C VAL A 333 -1.46 28.84 -11.57
N LYS A 334 -2.67 28.89 -11.03
CA LYS A 334 -2.92 28.44 -9.66
C LYS A 334 -3.32 26.96 -9.74
N PRO A 335 -2.54 26.03 -9.15
CA PRO A 335 -2.97 24.64 -9.11
C PRO A 335 -4.25 24.52 -8.28
N HIS A 336 -5.07 23.51 -8.53
CA HIS A 336 -6.26 23.23 -7.70
C HIS A 336 -6.26 21.76 -7.32
N ILE A 337 -6.23 21.47 -6.01
CA ILE A 337 -6.32 20.10 -5.51
C ILE A 337 -7.62 19.94 -4.72
N LEU A 338 -8.47 19.01 -5.15
CA LEU A 338 -9.70 18.63 -4.44
C LEU A 338 -9.58 17.24 -3.85
N VAL A 339 -9.76 17.13 -2.53
CA VAL A 339 -10.02 15.85 -1.87
C VAL A 339 -11.52 15.66 -1.76
N VAL A 340 -12.05 14.70 -2.51
CA VAL A 340 -13.48 14.46 -2.62
C VAL A 340 -13.88 13.30 -1.71
N THR A 341 -14.82 13.57 -0.82
CA THR A 341 -15.26 12.64 0.22
C THR A 341 -16.76 12.79 0.48
N ARG A 342 -17.33 11.97 1.36
CA ARG A 342 -18.75 12.03 1.70
C ARG A 342 -19.08 13.19 2.64
N LEU A 343 -20.17 13.90 2.37
CA LEU A 343 -20.82 14.80 3.33
C LEU A 343 -21.65 13.97 4.32
N ILE A 344 -21.42 14.16 5.62
CA ILE A 344 -22.16 13.48 6.70
C ILE A 344 -22.86 14.55 7.56
N PRO A 345 -24.12 14.90 7.24
CA PRO A 345 -24.90 15.91 7.97
C PRO A 345 -24.95 15.70 9.49
N ASP A 346 -25.10 14.46 9.96
CA ASP A 346 -25.24 14.15 11.39
C ASP A 346 -23.91 14.08 12.14
N ALA A 347 -22.78 14.31 11.49
CA ALA A 347 -21.46 14.28 12.13
C ALA A 347 -21.29 15.49 13.08
N LYS A 348 -21.52 15.26 14.37
CA LYS A 348 -21.32 16.26 15.44
C LYS A 348 -19.88 16.26 15.92
N GLY A 349 -19.35 17.44 16.25
CA GLY A 349 -18.00 17.61 16.78
C GLY A 349 -16.88 17.57 15.74
N THR A 350 -17.21 17.38 14.46
CA THR A 350 -16.25 17.41 13.35
C THR A 350 -16.73 18.38 12.26
N LYS A 351 -15.92 18.60 11.23
CA LYS A 351 -16.31 19.39 10.03
C LYS A 351 -16.86 18.53 8.89
N CYS A 352 -17.19 17.26 9.14
CA CYS A 352 -17.66 16.35 8.09
C CYS A 352 -19.05 16.72 7.51
N ASN A 353 -19.77 17.64 8.16
CA ASN A 353 -21.02 18.23 7.68
C ASN A 353 -20.82 19.53 6.87
N GLN A 354 -19.57 19.98 6.64
CA GLN A 354 -19.25 21.15 5.84
C GLN A 354 -18.87 20.74 4.42
N GLU A 355 -19.58 21.29 3.44
CA GLU A 355 -19.38 20.98 2.01
C GLU A 355 -17.96 21.29 1.54
N LEU A 356 -17.39 22.43 1.94
CA LEU A 356 -16.04 22.84 1.58
C LEU A 356 -15.22 23.14 2.83
N GLU A 357 -13.99 22.62 2.86
CA GLU A 357 -13.02 22.90 3.91
C GLU A 357 -11.63 23.10 3.30
N HIS A 358 -10.93 24.16 3.67
CA HIS A 358 -9.56 24.40 3.22
C HIS A 358 -8.56 23.47 3.93
N VAL A 359 -7.63 22.87 3.19
CA VAL A 359 -6.59 22.00 3.77
C VAL A 359 -5.53 22.84 4.49
N LEU A 360 -5.11 22.44 5.68
CA LEU A 360 -4.12 23.16 6.47
C LEU A 360 -2.76 23.12 5.75
N ASN A 361 -1.99 24.20 5.89
CA ASN A 361 -0.67 24.37 5.27
C ASN A 361 -0.65 24.39 3.72
N THR A 362 -1.82 24.51 3.08
CA THR A 362 -1.94 24.72 1.63
C THR A 362 -2.47 26.10 1.28
N LYS A 363 -2.53 26.46 -0.01
CA LYS A 363 -3.10 27.73 -0.51
C LYS A 363 -4.28 27.52 -1.46
N HIS A 364 -4.30 26.40 -2.17
CA HIS A 364 -5.20 26.11 -3.27
C HIS A 364 -5.78 24.68 -3.19
N SER A 365 -5.73 24.07 -2.01
CA SER A 365 -6.20 22.71 -1.78
C SER A 365 -7.39 22.69 -0.83
N GLN A 366 -8.44 21.94 -1.19
CA GLN A 366 -9.71 21.92 -0.48
C GLN A 366 -10.25 20.49 -0.36
N ILE A 367 -10.98 20.23 0.71
CA ILE A 367 -11.82 19.05 0.87
C ILE A 367 -13.22 19.43 0.35
N LEU A 368 -13.72 18.68 -0.62
CA LEU A 368 -15.08 18.79 -1.17
C LEU A 368 -15.90 17.60 -0.70
N ARG A 369 -17.01 17.86 0.00
CA ARG A 369 -17.90 16.84 0.54
C ARG A 369 -19.20 16.80 -0.23
N VAL A 370 -19.50 15.64 -0.80
CA VAL A 370 -20.74 15.40 -1.56
C VAL A 370 -21.61 14.41 -0.80
N PRO A 371 -22.92 14.68 -0.61
CA PRO A 371 -23.79 13.77 0.12
C PRO A 371 -24.06 12.49 -0.66
N PHE A 372 -24.26 11.38 0.04
CA PHE A 372 -24.94 10.23 -0.53
C PHE A 372 -26.43 10.50 -0.64
N ARG A 373 -27.04 10.03 -1.73
CA ARG A 373 -28.47 10.20 -2.02
C ARG A 373 -29.12 8.88 -2.37
N THR A 374 -30.38 8.76 -1.99
CA THR A 374 -31.32 7.74 -2.46
C THR A 374 -32.54 8.42 -3.06
N GLU A 375 -33.50 7.65 -3.56
CA GLU A 375 -34.79 8.18 -4.01
C GLU A 375 -35.52 8.96 -2.90
N ASN A 376 -35.27 8.62 -1.63
CA ASN A 376 -35.87 9.24 -0.45
C ASN A 376 -35.11 10.49 0.05
N GLY A 377 -34.04 10.91 -0.62
CA GLY A 377 -33.27 12.12 -0.30
C GLY A 377 -31.84 11.85 0.18
N ILE A 378 -31.28 12.77 0.96
CA ILE A 378 -29.90 12.71 1.44
C ILE A 378 -29.79 11.72 2.62
N LEU A 379 -28.75 10.90 2.62
CA LEU A 379 -28.41 10.03 3.75
C LEU A 379 -27.54 10.79 4.76
N ASN A 380 -28.13 11.10 5.91
CA ASN A 380 -27.53 11.98 6.93
C ASN A 380 -26.51 11.29 7.83
N GLN A 381 -26.72 9.99 8.09
CA GLN A 381 -25.93 9.18 9.02
C GLN A 381 -24.66 8.59 8.39
N TRP A 382 -23.65 8.31 9.21
CA TRP A 382 -22.47 7.57 8.78
C TRP A 382 -22.82 6.16 8.28
N ILE A 383 -22.06 5.68 7.29
CA ILE A 383 -22.18 4.34 6.71
C ILE A 383 -20.78 3.71 6.70
N SER A 384 -20.71 2.46 7.13
CA SER A 384 -19.50 1.64 7.09
C SER A 384 -18.97 1.50 5.67
N ARG A 385 -17.66 1.46 5.50
CA ARG A 385 -16.98 1.27 4.21
C ARG A 385 -17.40 -0.02 3.48
N PHE A 386 -17.89 -1.03 4.20
CA PHE A 386 -18.43 -2.26 3.61
C PHE A 386 -19.81 -2.07 2.98
N ASP A 387 -20.49 -0.98 3.30
CA ASP A 387 -21.90 -0.76 3.00
C ASP A 387 -22.13 0.38 2.00
N VAL A 388 -21.07 1.01 1.49
CA VAL A 388 -21.17 2.23 0.66
C VAL A 388 -21.51 1.96 -0.80
N TYR A 389 -21.28 0.73 -1.29
CA TYR A 389 -21.33 0.36 -2.71
C TYR A 389 -22.57 0.84 -3.48
N PRO A 390 -23.79 0.75 -2.93
CA PRO A 390 -24.98 1.13 -3.69
C PRO A 390 -25.12 2.62 -3.95
N TYR A 391 -24.39 3.45 -3.20
CA TYR A 391 -24.46 4.90 -3.32
C TYR A 391 -23.36 5.47 -4.24
N LEU A 392 -22.36 4.65 -4.60
CA LEU A 392 -21.15 5.12 -5.28
C LEU A 392 -21.43 5.61 -6.71
N GLU A 393 -22.38 5.02 -7.43
CA GLU A 393 -22.70 5.47 -8.79
C GLU A 393 -23.30 6.88 -8.79
N THR A 394 -24.36 7.10 -8.00
CA THR A 394 -24.99 8.42 -7.85
C THR A 394 -24.01 9.43 -7.27
N PHE A 395 -23.22 9.05 -6.26
CA PHE A 395 -22.15 9.89 -5.73
C PHE A 395 -21.15 10.30 -6.81
N THR A 396 -20.75 9.39 -7.71
CA THR A 396 -19.83 9.71 -8.81
C THR A 396 -20.46 10.77 -9.73
N GLN A 397 -21.74 10.66 -10.05
CA GLN A 397 -22.44 11.61 -10.91
C GLN A 397 -22.49 13.00 -10.27
N ASP A 398 -22.93 13.08 -9.01
CA ASP A 398 -23.03 14.33 -8.24
C ASP A 398 -21.65 14.97 -8.03
N ALA A 399 -20.66 14.17 -7.64
CA ALA A 399 -19.30 14.63 -7.45
C ALA A 399 -18.68 15.13 -8.76
N THR A 400 -18.88 14.43 -9.88
CA THR A 400 -18.37 14.88 -11.19
C THR A 400 -18.91 16.26 -11.55
N ALA A 401 -20.21 16.49 -11.38
CA ALA A 401 -20.83 17.78 -11.66
C ALA A 401 -20.23 18.88 -10.78
N LYS A 402 -20.08 18.61 -9.47
CA LYS A 402 -19.56 19.59 -8.51
C LYS A 402 -18.08 19.89 -8.70
N ILE A 403 -17.27 18.89 -9.05
CA ILE A 403 -15.85 19.05 -9.35
C ILE A 403 -15.66 19.97 -10.55
N ILE A 404 -16.41 19.75 -11.64
CA ILE A 404 -16.32 20.58 -12.85
C ILE A 404 -16.72 22.03 -12.54
N GLU A 405 -17.77 22.23 -11.73
CA GLU A 405 -18.20 23.55 -11.25
C GLU A 405 -17.08 24.23 -10.44
N VAL A 406 -16.50 23.54 -9.45
CA VAL A 406 -15.52 24.11 -8.52
C VAL A 406 -14.16 24.36 -9.18
N MET A 407 -13.72 23.48 -10.10
CA MET A 407 -12.45 23.62 -10.82
C MET A 407 -12.54 24.51 -12.07
N GLU A 408 -13.74 24.92 -12.47
CA GLU A 408 -14.02 25.63 -13.73
C GLU A 408 -13.42 24.89 -14.96
N GLY A 409 -13.42 23.56 -14.91
CA GLY A 409 -12.73 22.72 -15.88
C GLY A 409 -12.67 21.25 -15.45
N LYS A 410 -12.09 20.42 -16.32
CA LYS A 410 -11.84 19.02 -15.98
C LYS A 410 -10.52 18.87 -15.21
N PRO A 411 -10.38 17.82 -14.37
CA PRO A 411 -9.11 17.49 -13.77
C PRO A 411 -8.11 16.95 -14.81
N ASP A 412 -6.84 17.20 -14.57
CA ASP A 412 -5.71 16.68 -15.35
C ASP A 412 -5.25 15.31 -14.83
N LEU A 413 -5.43 15.08 -13.52
CA LEU A 413 -5.12 13.83 -12.84
C LEU A 413 -6.20 13.49 -11.80
N ILE A 414 -6.63 12.22 -11.79
CA ILE A 414 -7.54 11.67 -10.79
C ILE A 414 -6.81 10.56 -10.05
N ILE A 415 -6.87 10.57 -8.71
CA ILE A 415 -6.30 9.54 -7.85
C ILE A 415 -7.40 8.93 -6.98
N GLY A 416 -7.63 7.63 -7.13
CA GLY A 416 -8.49 6.87 -6.22
C GLY A 416 -7.72 6.41 -4.97
N ASN A 417 -8.40 6.38 -3.82
CA ASN A 417 -7.88 5.80 -2.58
C ASN A 417 -8.86 4.77 -2.02
N TYR A 418 -8.36 3.57 -1.72
CA TYR A 418 -9.14 2.40 -1.27
C TYR A 418 -10.21 1.95 -2.27
N THR A 419 -10.91 0.85 -2.02
CA THR A 419 -11.82 0.23 -3.00
C THR A 419 -12.90 1.19 -3.52
N ASP A 420 -13.59 1.89 -2.62
CA ASP A 420 -14.68 2.80 -2.95
C ASP A 420 -14.19 4.05 -3.71
N GLY A 421 -13.11 4.68 -3.23
CA GLY A 421 -12.49 5.81 -3.91
C GLY A 421 -11.89 5.42 -5.26
N ASN A 422 -11.29 4.23 -5.37
CA ASN A 422 -10.78 3.67 -6.63
C ASN A 422 -11.89 3.42 -7.65
N LEU A 423 -13.04 2.89 -7.22
CA LEU A 423 -14.17 2.69 -8.11
C LEU A 423 -14.74 4.02 -8.61
N VAL A 424 -15.00 4.97 -7.71
CA VAL A 424 -15.51 6.31 -8.08
C VAL A 424 -14.53 7.02 -9.03
N ALA A 425 -13.23 6.96 -8.72
CA ALA A 425 -12.18 7.50 -9.58
C ALA A 425 -12.17 6.83 -10.97
N ALA A 426 -12.33 5.51 -11.04
CA ALA A 426 -12.40 4.77 -12.29
C ALA A 426 -13.59 5.18 -13.17
N LEU A 427 -14.77 5.36 -12.56
CA LEU A 427 -15.97 5.81 -13.24
C LEU A 427 -15.84 7.24 -13.75
N MET A 428 -15.31 8.16 -12.92
CA MET A 428 -15.11 9.56 -13.32
C MET A 428 -14.04 9.69 -14.41
N ALA A 429 -12.89 9.04 -14.25
CA ALA A 429 -11.81 9.07 -15.23
C ALA A 429 -12.28 8.53 -16.60
N SER A 430 -13.07 7.45 -16.59
CA SER A 430 -13.65 6.89 -17.81
C SER A 430 -14.63 7.85 -18.51
N LYS A 431 -15.36 8.67 -17.73
CA LYS A 431 -16.32 9.66 -18.22
C LYS A 431 -15.64 10.92 -18.77
N LEU A 432 -14.57 11.38 -18.12
CA LEU A 432 -13.88 12.63 -18.47
C LEU A 432 -12.65 12.44 -19.38
N ASP A 433 -12.28 11.20 -19.65
CA ASP A 433 -11.05 10.83 -20.38
C ASP A 433 -9.79 11.44 -19.75
N THR A 434 -9.67 11.28 -18.42
CA THR A 434 -8.61 11.84 -17.59
C THR A 434 -7.68 10.73 -17.07
N THR A 435 -6.41 11.06 -16.84
CA THR A 435 -5.42 10.12 -16.30
C THR A 435 -5.80 9.62 -14.92
N LEU A 436 -5.77 8.31 -14.73
CA LEU A 436 -6.17 7.64 -13.49
C LEU A 436 -4.99 6.96 -12.79
N GLY A 437 -4.66 7.46 -11.60
CA GLY A 437 -3.87 6.75 -10.60
C GLY A 437 -4.77 6.06 -9.56
N THR A 438 -4.38 4.91 -9.03
CA THR A 438 -5.07 4.28 -7.90
C THR A 438 -4.10 3.90 -6.78
N ILE A 439 -4.59 3.98 -5.54
CA ILE A 439 -3.88 3.58 -4.32
C ILE A 439 -4.81 2.65 -3.54
N ALA A 440 -4.43 1.39 -3.33
CA ALA A 440 -5.28 0.46 -2.59
C ALA A 440 -5.33 0.78 -1.09
N HIS A 441 -4.21 1.19 -0.49
CA HIS A 441 -3.97 1.24 0.97
C HIS A 441 -4.03 -0.13 1.66
N ALA A 442 -5.05 -0.92 1.37
CA ALA A 442 -5.19 -2.31 1.77
C ALA A 442 -6.14 -3.05 0.80
N LEU A 443 -5.88 -4.34 0.59
CA LEU A 443 -6.81 -5.23 -0.12
C LEU A 443 -7.37 -6.27 0.84
N GLU A 444 -8.67 -6.17 1.14
CA GLU A 444 -9.32 -6.92 2.23
C GLU A 444 -9.26 -8.44 2.00
N LYS A 445 -9.19 -8.92 0.75
CA LYS A 445 -9.03 -10.34 0.41
C LYS A 445 -7.81 -11.01 1.06
N THR A 446 -6.77 -10.23 1.37
CA THR A 446 -5.58 -10.74 2.06
C THR A 446 -5.63 -10.64 3.57
N LYS A 447 -6.55 -9.80 4.09
CA LYS A 447 -6.75 -9.59 5.53
C LYS A 447 -7.74 -10.58 6.11
N TYR A 448 -8.70 -11.04 5.31
CA TYR A 448 -9.66 -12.06 5.68
C TYR A 448 -9.32 -13.36 4.94
N GLU A 449 -8.67 -14.30 5.64
CA GLU A 449 -8.22 -15.55 5.04
C GLU A 449 -9.40 -16.34 4.47
N ASP A 450 -9.22 -16.87 3.26
CA ASP A 450 -10.21 -17.65 2.51
C ASP A 450 -11.54 -16.92 2.27
N SER A 451 -11.59 -15.58 2.38
CA SER A 451 -12.82 -14.79 2.19
C SER A 451 -13.38 -14.85 0.77
N ASP A 452 -12.56 -15.25 -0.20
CA ASP A 452 -12.99 -15.50 -1.58
C ASP A 452 -13.74 -16.83 -1.70
N ILE A 453 -13.10 -17.94 -1.31
CA ILE A 453 -13.68 -19.28 -1.40
C ILE A 453 -14.85 -19.50 -0.42
N LYS A 454 -14.85 -18.80 0.73
CA LYS A 454 -15.94 -18.81 1.72
C LYS A 454 -16.83 -17.56 1.62
N LEU A 455 -16.96 -16.98 0.42
CA LEU A 455 -17.68 -15.72 0.23
C LEU A 455 -19.04 -15.67 0.95
N LYS A 456 -19.85 -16.72 0.83
CA LYS A 456 -21.20 -16.79 1.45
C LYS A 456 -21.19 -16.52 2.96
N ASP A 457 -20.14 -16.93 3.68
CA ASP A 457 -20.01 -16.75 5.13
C ASP A 457 -19.73 -15.28 5.50
N PHE A 458 -19.02 -14.56 4.63
CA PHE A 458 -18.60 -13.18 4.86
C PHE A 458 -19.53 -12.14 4.22
N ASP A 459 -20.20 -12.50 3.13
CA ASP A 459 -20.89 -11.54 2.26
C ASP A 459 -22.13 -10.91 2.91
N THR A 460 -22.72 -11.58 3.91
CA THR A 460 -23.83 -11.03 4.70
C THR A 460 -23.43 -9.84 5.56
N LYS A 461 -22.15 -9.74 5.95
CA LYS A 461 -21.63 -8.71 6.86
C LYS A 461 -20.68 -7.72 6.18
N TYR A 462 -19.82 -8.20 5.28
CA TYR A 462 -18.74 -7.40 4.72
C TYR A 462 -18.94 -7.08 3.23
N HIS A 463 -19.93 -7.70 2.58
CA HIS A 463 -20.28 -7.45 1.17
C HIS A 463 -19.07 -7.56 0.23
N PHE A 464 -18.23 -8.57 0.46
CA PHE A 464 -17.00 -8.81 -0.30
C PHE A 464 -17.25 -9.11 -1.77
N SER A 465 -18.44 -9.57 -2.14
CA SER A 465 -18.86 -9.68 -3.55
C SER A 465 -18.76 -8.32 -4.25
N CYS A 466 -19.32 -7.25 -3.65
CA CYS A 466 -19.20 -5.88 -4.16
C CYS A 466 -17.75 -5.40 -4.11
N GLN A 467 -17.07 -5.62 -2.99
CA GLN A 467 -15.71 -5.12 -2.78
C GLN A 467 -14.71 -5.70 -3.80
N PHE A 468 -14.64 -7.02 -3.92
CA PHE A 468 -13.67 -7.67 -4.81
C PHE A 468 -14.00 -7.41 -6.30
N THR A 469 -15.27 -7.25 -6.63
CA THR A 469 -15.69 -6.80 -7.97
C THR A 469 -15.18 -5.39 -8.26
N ALA A 470 -15.39 -4.45 -7.31
CA ALA A 470 -14.93 -3.07 -7.44
C ALA A 470 -13.40 -2.95 -7.52
N ASP A 471 -12.67 -3.75 -6.71
CA ASP A 471 -11.21 -3.84 -6.76
C ASP A 471 -10.74 -4.27 -8.16
N LEU A 472 -11.30 -5.35 -8.71
CA LEU A 472 -10.92 -5.84 -10.06
C LEU A 472 -11.17 -4.80 -11.16
N ILE A 473 -12.31 -4.11 -11.09
CA ILE A 473 -12.67 -3.04 -12.02
C ILE A 473 -11.61 -1.94 -11.94
N ALA A 474 -11.37 -1.39 -10.76
CA ALA A 474 -10.49 -0.24 -10.62
C ALA A 474 -9.01 -0.58 -10.92
N MET A 475 -8.53 -1.76 -10.53
CA MET A 475 -7.17 -2.23 -10.87
C MET A 475 -6.95 -2.28 -12.39
N ASN A 476 -7.96 -2.73 -13.13
CA ASN A 476 -7.86 -2.88 -14.57
C ASN A 476 -8.15 -1.60 -15.34
N THR A 477 -8.91 -0.66 -14.78
CA THR A 477 -9.13 0.69 -15.35
C THR A 477 -7.92 1.61 -15.14
N ALA A 478 -7.17 1.47 -14.05
CA ALA A 478 -6.05 2.35 -13.72
C ALA A 478 -5.00 2.44 -14.83
N ASP A 479 -4.60 3.68 -15.17
CA ASP A 479 -3.45 3.94 -16.05
C ASP A 479 -2.15 3.58 -15.31
N PHE A 480 -2.08 3.90 -14.01
CA PHE A 480 -1.01 3.49 -13.11
C PHE A 480 -1.52 3.20 -11.70
N ILE A 481 -0.82 2.33 -10.99
CA ILE A 481 -1.11 1.93 -9.61
C ILE A 481 0.09 2.35 -8.76
N ILE A 482 -0.18 3.08 -7.68
CA ILE A 482 0.82 3.44 -6.67
C ILE A 482 0.70 2.47 -5.51
N THR A 483 1.83 1.90 -5.12
CA THR A 483 1.98 1.09 -3.91
C THR A 483 3.06 1.68 -3.02
N SER A 484 2.96 1.41 -1.71
CA SER A 484 3.96 1.90 -0.75
C SER A 484 5.21 1.01 -0.72
N THR A 485 5.06 -0.26 -1.11
CA THR A 485 6.11 -1.31 -1.00
C THR A 485 6.01 -2.32 -2.13
N TYR A 486 7.12 -3.01 -2.39
CA TYR A 486 7.14 -4.18 -3.27
C TYR A 486 6.25 -5.31 -2.72
N GLN A 487 6.26 -5.51 -1.41
CA GLN A 487 5.44 -6.48 -0.68
C GLN A 487 3.95 -6.34 -0.99
N GLU A 488 3.46 -5.11 -1.14
CA GLU A 488 2.06 -4.85 -1.51
C GLU A 488 1.72 -5.44 -2.88
N ILE A 489 2.66 -5.40 -3.84
CA ILE A 489 2.45 -5.92 -5.20
C ILE A 489 2.66 -7.45 -5.23
N ALA A 490 3.89 -7.88 -4.95
CA ALA A 490 4.36 -9.25 -5.19
C ALA A 490 4.91 -9.91 -3.92
N GLY A 491 4.68 -9.33 -2.75
CA GLY A 491 4.96 -9.98 -1.49
C GLY A 491 6.45 -10.24 -1.27
N SER A 492 6.73 -11.40 -0.69
CA SER A 492 8.08 -11.88 -0.42
C SER A 492 8.34 -13.15 -1.22
N LYS A 493 9.49 -13.77 -1.00
CA LYS A 493 9.76 -15.11 -1.56
C LYS A 493 8.73 -16.14 -1.10
N ASP A 494 8.33 -16.08 0.17
CA ASP A 494 7.52 -17.13 0.80
C ASP A 494 6.02 -16.84 0.82
N ARG A 495 5.62 -15.56 0.78
CA ARG A 495 4.23 -15.12 0.85
C ARG A 495 3.87 -14.26 -0.36
N PRO A 496 2.74 -14.51 -1.04
CA PRO A 496 2.30 -13.69 -2.17
C PRO A 496 1.94 -12.28 -1.74
N GLY A 497 2.04 -11.34 -2.67
CA GLY A 497 1.64 -9.95 -2.46
C GLY A 497 0.14 -9.77 -2.38
N GLN A 498 -0.29 -8.56 -1.97
CA GLN A 498 -1.71 -8.23 -1.89
C GLN A 498 -2.33 -8.25 -3.29
N TYR A 499 -1.74 -7.53 -4.24
CA TYR A 499 -2.20 -7.55 -5.64
C TYR A 499 -2.01 -8.92 -6.29
N GLU A 500 -0.88 -9.59 -6.06
CA GLU A 500 -0.64 -10.94 -6.59
C GLU A 500 -1.71 -11.96 -6.19
N SER A 501 -2.28 -11.84 -4.98
CA SER A 501 -3.38 -12.71 -4.56
C SER A 501 -4.65 -12.54 -5.40
N HIS A 502 -4.76 -11.48 -6.20
CA HIS A 502 -5.87 -11.21 -7.13
C HIS A 502 -5.55 -11.67 -8.57
N THR A 503 -4.39 -12.30 -8.82
CA THR A 503 -4.05 -12.85 -10.13
C THR A 503 -5.00 -13.97 -10.53
N ALA A 504 -5.25 -14.93 -9.64
CA ALA A 504 -6.23 -15.99 -9.86
C ALA A 504 -6.94 -16.36 -8.56
N PHE A 505 -8.27 -16.32 -8.54
CA PHE A 505 -9.11 -16.68 -7.40
C PHE A 505 -10.55 -16.98 -7.84
N THR A 506 -11.40 -17.44 -6.93
CA THR A 506 -12.79 -17.79 -7.26
C THR A 506 -13.73 -17.38 -6.13
N LEU A 507 -14.95 -16.98 -6.53
CA LEU A 507 -16.08 -16.66 -5.67
C LEU A 507 -17.19 -17.66 -5.99
N PRO A 508 -17.25 -18.83 -5.32
CA PRO A 508 -18.18 -19.89 -5.70
C PRO A 508 -19.64 -19.43 -5.70
N GLY A 509 -20.32 -19.67 -6.83
CA GLY A 509 -21.69 -19.23 -7.07
C GLY A 509 -21.82 -17.81 -7.64
N LEU A 510 -20.72 -17.12 -7.94
CA LEU A 510 -20.72 -15.79 -8.55
C LEU A 510 -19.88 -15.75 -9.84
N TYR A 511 -18.55 -15.82 -9.73
CA TYR A 511 -17.65 -15.89 -10.89
C TYR A 511 -16.27 -16.43 -10.48
N ARG A 512 -15.49 -16.87 -11.47
CA ARG A 512 -14.10 -17.30 -11.35
C ARG A 512 -13.19 -16.25 -12.00
N VAL A 513 -12.07 -15.93 -11.38
CA VAL A 513 -11.07 -15.00 -11.90
C VAL A 513 -9.84 -15.79 -12.27
N VAL A 514 -9.63 -16.01 -13.57
CA VAL A 514 -8.53 -16.83 -14.09
C VAL A 514 -7.29 -15.97 -14.36
N SER A 515 -7.51 -14.69 -14.69
CA SER A 515 -6.47 -13.67 -14.84
C SER A 515 -7.05 -12.31 -14.43
N GLY A 516 -6.89 -11.96 -13.15
CA GLY A 516 -7.43 -10.74 -12.57
C GLY A 516 -6.48 -9.54 -12.68
N ILE A 517 -5.21 -9.75 -12.35
CA ILE A 517 -4.14 -8.75 -12.43
C ILE A 517 -2.79 -9.42 -12.67
N ASN A 518 -1.92 -8.77 -13.44
CA ASN A 518 -0.55 -9.20 -13.65
C ASN A 518 0.42 -8.30 -12.86
N VAL A 519 1.15 -8.85 -11.89
CA VAL A 519 2.13 -8.08 -11.08
C VAL A 519 3.30 -7.53 -11.90
N PHE A 520 3.51 -8.05 -13.11
CA PHE A 520 4.49 -7.54 -14.07
C PHE A 520 3.95 -6.43 -14.99
N ASP A 521 2.69 -6.03 -14.83
CA ASP A 521 2.11 -4.94 -15.60
C ASP A 521 2.89 -3.65 -15.31
N PRO A 522 3.37 -2.94 -16.36
CA PRO A 522 4.11 -1.70 -16.20
C PRO A 522 3.27 -0.56 -15.60
N LYS A 523 1.98 -0.76 -15.27
CA LYS A 523 1.19 0.19 -14.48
C LYS A 523 1.62 0.26 -13.01
N PHE A 524 2.25 -0.79 -12.47
CA PHE A 524 2.64 -0.82 -11.05
C PHE A 524 3.89 0.02 -10.77
N ASN A 525 3.77 0.92 -9.80
CA ASN A 525 4.86 1.77 -9.33
C ASN A 525 4.93 1.85 -7.81
N ILE A 526 6.15 1.83 -7.29
CA ILE A 526 6.41 2.04 -5.86
C ILE A 526 6.75 3.51 -5.62
N ALA A 527 5.85 4.21 -4.94
CA ALA A 527 6.06 5.53 -4.38
C ALA A 527 5.77 5.47 -2.88
N SER A 528 6.82 5.23 -2.10
CA SER A 528 6.70 5.12 -0.65
C SER A 528 6.43 6.50 -0.03
N PRO A 529 5.48 6.61 0.91
CA PRO A 529 5.21 7.85 1.62
C PRO A 529 6.34 8.21 2.59
N GLY A 530 6.29 9.43 3.12
CA GLY A 530 7.20 9.89 4.17
C GLY A 530 6.49 10.12 5.51
N ALA A 531 7.20 10.78 6.43
CA ALA A 531 6.61 11.40 7.61
C ALA A 531 6.76 12.92 7.51
N ASP A 532 5.85 13.65 8.16
CA ASP A 532 5.89 15.11 8.22
C ASP A 532 7.15 15.58 8.97
N GLN A 533 8.12 16.16 8.24
CA GLN A 533 9.40 16.62 8.78
C GLN A 533 9.28 17.90 9.62
N THR A 534 8.10 18.53 9.67
CA THR A 534 7.80 19.59 10.65
C THR A 534 7.46 19.03 12.03
N VAL A 535 7.03 17.76 12.10
CA VAL A 535 6.69 17.05 13.34
C VAL A 535 7.82 16.11 13.76
N TYR A 536 8.38 15.36 12.81
CA TYR A 536 9.41 14.34 13.04
C TYR A 536 10.75 14.79 12.44
N PHE A 537 11.65 15.26 13.30
CA PHE A 537 12.96 15.79 12.93
C PHE A 537 14.00 15.44 13.98
N LEU A 538 15.27 15.72 13.70
CA LEU A 538 16.38 15.31 14.57
C LEU A 538 16.36 15.99 15.94
N PRO A 539 16.72 15.28 17.02
CA PRO A 539 16.82 15.86 18.37
C PRO A 539 17.91 16.94 18.47
N THR A 540 18.89 16.95 17.57
CA THR A 540 19.96 17.95 17.51
C THR A 540 19.50 19.33 17.05
N GLU A 541 18.33 19.44 16.41
CA GLU A 541 17.71 20.70 15.99
C GLU A 541 17.01 21.39 17.17
N LYS A 542 17.78 21.80 18.18
CA LYS A 542 17.28 22.32 19.47
C LYS A 542 16.26 23.45 19.32
N GLN A 543 16.43 24.32 18.33
CA GLN A 543 15.55 25.45 18.03
C GLN A 543 14.15 25.04 17.55
N LYS A 544 13.97 23.81 17.05
CA LYS A 544 12.67 23.31 16.57
C LYS A 544 11.92 22.47 17.63
N ARG A 545 12.58 22.11 18.73
CA ARG A 545 12.01 21.23 19.78
C ARG A 545 10.74 21.84 20.36
N PHE A 546 9.74 20.98 20.62
CA PHE A 546 8.46 21.42 21.19
C PHE A 546 8.57 21.49 22.71
N THR A 547 9.26 22.54 23.19
CA THR A 547 9.59 22.73 24.61
C THR A 547 8.35 22.81 25.51
N GLU A 548 7.19 23.18 24.96
CA GLU A 548 5.90 23.17 25.66
C GLU A 548 5.50 21.79 26.18
N PHE A 549 5.96 20.70 25.55
CA PHE A 549 5.65 19.33 25.98
C PHE A 549 6.70 18.75 26.93
N GLN A 550 7.81 19.44 27.19
CA GLN A 550 8.95 18.86 27.92
C GLN A 550 8.56 18.37 29.32
N ARG A 551 7.83 19.19 30.08
CA ARG A 551 7.35 18.82 31.43
C ARG A 551 6.36 17.65 31.38
N ALA A 552 5.43 17.69 30.42
CA ALA A 552 4.44 16.63 30.24
C ALA A 552 5.08 15.30 29.85
N ILE A 553 6.14 15.32 29.02
CA ILE A 553 6.89 14.12 28.64
C ILE A 553 7.75 13.60 29.79
N GLU A 554 8.38 14.48 30.56
CA GLU A 554 9.14 14.08 31.74
C GLU A 554 8.23 13.38 32.77
N GLU A 555 7.05 13.94 33.02
CA GLU A 555 6.02 13.30 33.85
C GLU A 555 5.56 11.96 33.25
N LEU A 556 5.25 11.94 31.96
CA LEU A 556 4.81 10.75 31.23
C LEU A 556 5.83 9.61 31.29
N LEU A 557 7.12 9.90 31.22
CA LEU A 557 8.17 8.87 31.24
C LEU A 557 8.61 8.47 32.65
N PHE A 558 8.73 9.42 33.59
CA PHE A 558 9.50 9.22 34.81
C PHE A 558 8.73 9.44 36.11
N SER A 559 7.45 9.80 36.07
CA SER A 559 6.61 9.84 37.27
C SER A 559 6.52 8.45 37.91
N LYS A 560 6.54 8.38 39.25
CA LYS A 560 6.32 7.12 40.00
C LYS A 560 4.84 6.83 40.28
N VAL A 561 3.94 7.71 39.84
CA VAL A 561 2.50 7.61 40.08
C VAL A 561 1.84 6.92 38.89
N ASP A 562 1.01 5.93 39.16
CA ASP A 562 0.12 5.31 38.17
C ASP A 562 -1.15 6.17 38.03
N ASN A 563 -1.59 6.44 36.80
CA ASN A 563 -2.79 7.21 36.49
C ASN A 563 -3.42 6.75 35.16
N ASP A 564 -4.40 7.50 34.63
CA ASP A 564 -5.06 7.17 33.36
C ASP A 564 -4.19 7.40 32.11
N GLU A 565 -3.03 8.07 32.22
CA GLU A 565 -2.07 8.24 31.10
C GLU A 565 -0.94 7.22 31.10
N HIS A 566 -0.52 6.71 32.27
CA HIS A 566 0.61 5.79 32.38
C HIS A 566 0.58 4.92 33.64
N ILE A 567 1.08 3.68 33.52
CA ILE A 567 1.32 2.76 34.64
C ILE A 567 2.73 2.18 34.62
N GLY A 568 3.21 1.74 35.79
CA GLY A 568 4.58 1.31 35.99
C GLY A 568 5.53 2.51 36.11
N TYR A 569 6.81 2.28 36.37
CA TYR A 569 7.80 3.34 36.52
C TYR A 569 9.19 2.85 36.15
N LEU A 570 10.08 3.79 35.83
CA LEU A 570 11.49 3.53 35.55
C LEU A 570 12.31 3.92 36.78
N GLU A 571 12.93 2.93 37.43
CA GLU A 571 13.74 3.17 38.64
C GLU A 571 15.07 3.84 38.28
N ASP A 572 15.74 3.34 37.24
CA ASP A 572 17.01 3.89 36.77
C ASP A 572 16.78 4.77 35.53
N ARG A 573 16.73 6.09 35.73
CA ARG A 573 16.53 7.08 34.66
C ARG A 573 17.75 7.26 33.76
N SER A 574 18.92 6.75 34.14
CA SER A 574 20.16 6.90 33.36
C SER A 574 20.27 5.87 32.23
N LYS A 575 19.47 4.79 32.31
CA LYS A 575 19.45 3.76 31.27
C LYS A 575 18.79 4.28 29.98
N PRO A 576 19.34 3.91 28.81
CA PRO A 576 18.64 4.10 27.55
C PRO A 576 17.26 3.43 27.56
N ILE A 577 16.36 3.96 26.72
CA ILE A 577 15.00 3.45 26.59
C ILE A 577 14.84 2.70 25.27
N ILE A 578 14.33 1.47 25.33
CA ILE A 578 13.67 0.83 24.19
C ILE A 578 12.23 1.32 24.17
N PHE A 579 11.83 1.87 23.03
CA PHE A 579 10.51 2.46 22.81
C PHE A 579 9.73 1.72 21.73
N SER A 580 8.46 1.46 21.98
CA SER A 580 7.53 0.97 20.96
C SER A 580 6.19 1.68 21.08
N MET A 581 5.62 2.09 19.95
CA MET A 581 4.31 2.74 19.89
C MET A 581 3.48 2.11 18.78
N ALA A 582 2.34 1.54 19.15
CA ALA A 582 1.40 0.94 18.21
C ALA A 582 0.02 0.73 18.88
N ARG A 583 -0.98 0.37 18.08
CA ARG A 583 -2.20 -0.26 18.62
C ARG A 583 -1.83 -1.58 19.30
N LEU A 584 -2.60 -1.96 20.31
CA LEU A 584 -2.38 -3.21 21.03
C LEU A 584 -3.30 -4.29 20.43
N ASP A 585 -2.81 -4.98 19.41
CA ASP A 585 -3.47 -6.11 18.77
C ASP A 585 -2.47 -7.28 18.59
N ILE A 586 -2.98 -8.47 18.25
CA ILE A 586 -2.18 -9.69 18.14
C ILE A 586 -1.09 -9.54 17.06
N VAL A 587 -1.41 -8.85 15.95
CA VAL A 587 -0.50 -8.68 14.82
C VAL A 587 0.65 -7.73 15.19
N LYS A 588 0.37 -6.65 15.91
CA LYS A 588 1.39 -5.69 16.38
C LYS A 588 2.33 -6.29 17.41
N ASN A 589 1.90 -7.33 18.14
CA ASN A 589 2.76 -8.19 18.96
C ASN A 589 3.59 -7.44 20.02
N ILE A 590 3.01 -6.39 20.59
CA ILE A 590 3.61 -5.60 21.67
C ILE A 590 3.78 -6.45 22.95
N THR A 591 2.85 -7.38 23.20
CA THR A 591 2.99 -8.38 24.27
C THR A 591 4.17 -9.32 24.03
N GLY A 592 4.46 -9.68 22.77
CA GLY A 592 5.65 -10.45 22.39
C GLY A 592 6.93 -9.73 22.78
N LEU A 593 7.08 -8.45 22.43
CA LEU A 593 8.23 -7.64 22.83
C LEU A 593 8.39 -7.58 24.35
N THR A 594 7.29 -7.42 25.09
CA THR A 594 7.29 -7.41 26.56
C THR A 594 7.78 -8.74 27.12
N GLU A 595 7.35 -9.85 26.52
CA GLU A 595 7.84 -11.19 26.89
C GLU A 595 9.33 -11.36 26.59
N TRP A 596 9.80 -10.95 25.41
CA TRP A 596 11.21 -11.06 25.02
C TRP A 596 12.11 -10.26 25.97
N TYR A 597 11.70 -9.02 26.29
CA TYR A 597 12.38 -8.18 27.27
C TYR A 597 12.39 -8.84 28.66
N GLY A 598 11.24 -9.36 29.11
CA GLY A 598 11.11 -9.98 30.43
C GLY A 598 11.99 -11.21 30.64
N LYS A 599 12.13 -12.04 29.60
CA LYS A 599 13.01 -13.23 29.59
C LYS A 599 14.49 -12.87 29.55
N ASN A 600 14.89 -11.84 28.82
CA ASN A 600 16.28 -11.51 28.59
C ASN A 600 16.87 -10.61 29.69
N LYS A 601 17.44 -11.22 30.73
CA LYS A 601 18.10 -10.48 31.84
C LYS A 601 19.26 -9.60 31.37
N GLY A 602 20.00 -10.01 30.35
CA GLY A 602 21.09 -9.23 29.78
C GLY A 602 20.58 -7.90 29.20
N LEU A 603 19.47 -7.95 28.46
CA LEU A 603 18.82 -6.77 27.92
C LEU A 603 18.28 -5.85 29.03
N ARG A 604 17.58 -6.40 30.02
CA ARG A 604 17.02 -5.66 31.17
C ARG A 604 18.08 -4.90 31.99
N ASN A 605 19.29 -5.44 32.06
CA ASN A 605 20.41 -4.79 32.74
C ASN A 605 20.91 -3.55 31.97
N LEU A 606 20.75 -3.53 30.64
CA LEU A 606 21.26 -2.46 29.78
C LEU A 606 20.26 -1.32 29.60
N VAL A 607 18.96 -1.61 29.52
CA VAL A 607 17.93 -0.64 29.08
C VAL A 607 16.59 -0.77 29.79
N ASN A 608 15.81 0.31 29.78
CA ASN A 608 14.40 0.34 30.19
C ASN A 608 13.47 0.03 29.02
N LEU A 609 12.25 -0.40 29.30
CA LEU A 609 11.20 -0.63 28.30
C LEU A 609 10.06 0.39 28.45
N VAL A 610 9.77 1.12 27.37
CA VAL A 610 8.62 2.03 27.28
C VAL A 610 7.70 1.57 26.15
N ILE A 611 6.43 1.36 26.46
CA ILE A 611 5.40 0.95 25.50
C ILE A 611 4.28 1.99 25.51
N VAL A 612 3.86 2.42 24.32
CA VAL A 612 2.69 3.29 24.12
C VAL A 612 1.63 2.52 23.34
N GLY A 613 0.44 2.39 23.90
CA GLY A 613 -0.70 1.77 23.20
C GLY A 613 -1.83 1.34 24.12
N ALA A 614 -3.05 1.37 23.60
CA ALA A 614 -4.30 0.94 24.25
C ALA A 614 -4.61 1.63 25.59
N PHE A 615 -5.65 1.11 26.26
CA PHE A 615 -6.02 1.42 27.63
C PHE A 615 -5.36 0.43 28.60
N PHE A 616 -5.33 0.75 29.88
CA PHE A 616 -4.84 -0.16 30.92
C PHE A 616 -5.89 -1.16 31.41
N ASP A 617 -7.16 -0.78 31.33
CA ASP A 617 -8.29 -1.60 31.78
C ASP A 617 -8.95 -2.26 30.56
N PRO A 618 -9.04 -3.61 30.52
CA PRO A 618 -9.69 -4.29 29.40
C PRO A 618 -11.16 -3.92 29.24
N SER A 619 -11.88 -3.49 30.29
CA SER A 619 -13.29 -3.11 30.17
C SER A 619 -13.51 -1.79 29.43
N LYS A 620 -12.46 -0.96 29.29
CA LYS A 620 -12.52 0.29 28.52
C LYS A 620 -12.42 0.04 27.01
N SER A 621 -11.94 -1.14 26.60
CA SER A 621 -11.86 -1.52 25.19
C SER A 621 -13.17 -2.18 24.72
N LYS A 622 -13.65 -1.76 23.55
CA LYS A 622 -14.73 -2.44 22.83
C LYS A 622 -14.21 -3.53 21.90
N ASP A 623 -12.89 -3.61 21.72
CA ASP A 623 -12.22 -4.58 20.87
C ASP A 623 -11.77 -5.80 21.69
N ARG A 624 -12.13 -7.00 21.21
CA ARG A 624 -11.87 -8.24 21.94
C ARG A 624 -10.39 -8.62 21.92
N GLU A 625 -9.67 -8.31 20.83
CA GLU A 625 -8.24 -8.60 20.73
C GLU A 625 -7.45 -7.68 21.64
N GLU A 626 -7.73 -6.37 21.61
CA GLU A 626 -7.12 -5.39 22.50
C GLU A 626 -7.39 -5.74 23.97
N SER A 627 -8.64 -6.09 24.32
CA SER A 627 -8.99 -6.56 25.68
C SER A 627 -8.21 -7.80 26.12
N SER A 628 -7.90 -8.71 25.19
CA SER A 628 -7.12 -9.92 25.45
C SER A 628 -5.64 -9.58 25.64
N GLU A 629 -5.09 -8.76 24.75
CA GLU A 629 -3.70 -8.32 24.80
C GLU A 629 -3.42 -7.43 26.02
N ILE A 630 -4.37 -6.60 26.48
CA ILE A 630 -4.29 -5.87 27.76
C ILE A 630 -4.11 -6.84 28.94
N ARG A 631 -4.93 -7.89 29.02
CA ARG A 631 -4.81 -8.91 30.08
C ARG A 631 -3.48 -9.63 30.03
N LYS A 632 -3.01 -9.95 28.82
CA LYS A 632 -1.70 -10.57 28.60
C LYS A 632 -0.56 -9.64 29.01
N MET A 633 -0.62 -8.35 28.71
CA MET A 633 0.36 -7.34 29.16
C MET A 633 0.49 -7.34 30.69
N HIS A 634 -0.62 -7.25 31.43
CA HIS A 634 -0.61 -7.32 32.90
C HIS A 634 0.02 -8.61 33.41
N THR A 635 -0.39 -9.75 32.84
CA THR A 635 0.14 -11.08 33.20
C THR A 635 1.66 -11.15 33.00
N LEU A 636 2.18 -10.60 31.90
CA LEU A 636 3.61 -10.59 31.59
C LEU A 636 4.40 -9.68 32.54
N ILE A 637 3.86 -8.49 32.87
CA ILE A 637 4.47 -7.55 33.82
C ILE A 637 4.63 -8.19 35.19
N GLU A 638 3.61 -8.89 35.67
CA GLU A 638 3.63 -9.62 36.93
C GLU A 638 4.58 -10.82 36.87
N LYS A 639 4.42 -11.69 35.85
CA LYS A 639 5.22 -12.92 35.67
C LYS A 639 6.71 -12.64 35.65
N TYR A 640 7.15 -11.59 34.94
CA TYR A 640 8.57 -11.25 34.81
C TYR A 640 9.05 -10.18 35.80
N LYS A 641 8.19 -9.73 36.72
CA LYS A 641 8.47 -8.71 37.74
C LYS A 641 9.10 -7.47 37.11
N LEU A 642 8.37 -6.84 36.19
CA LEU A 642 8.88 -5.73 35.37
C LEU A 642 8.75 -4.35 36.02
N LYS A 643 8.08 -4.22 37.17
CA LYS A 643 8.01 -2.94 37.91
C LYS A 643 9.43 -2.39 38.16
N GLY A 644 9.61 -1.08 37.92
CA GLY A 644 10.91 -0.41 37.97
C GLY A 644 11.73 -0.48 36.66
N GLN A 645 11.32 -1.28 35.69
CA GLN A 645 12.01 -1.47 34.40
C GLN A 645 11.09 -1.23 33.19
N ILE A 646 9.78 -1.18 33.40
CA ILE A 646 8.78 -0.94 32.36
C ILE A 646 7.92 0.28 32.69
N ARG A 647 7.58 1.02 31.64
CA ARG A 647 6.57 2.09 31.63
C ARG A 647 5.59 1.81 30.50
N TRP A 648 4.31 1.66 30.84
CA TRP A 648 3.24 1.51 29.85
C TRP A 648 2.40 2.78 29.83
N ILE A 649 2.35 3.44 28.68
CA ILE A 649 1.67 4.70 28.41
C ILE A 649 0.42 4.43 27.55
N ALA A 650 -0.68 5.11 27.85
CA ALA A 650 -1.92 5.01 27.10
C ALA A 650 -1.76 5.54 25.66
N ALA A 651 -2.64 5.10 24.75
CA ALA A 651 -2.61 5.57 23.36
C ALA A 651 -2.55 7.11 23.25
N GLN A 652 -1.63 7.62 22.43
CA GLN A 652 -1.40 9.05 22.25
C GLN A 652 -1.97 9.53 20.90
N THR A 653 -2.69 10.65 20.91
CA THR A 653 -3.37 11.20 19.72
C THR A 653 -2.75 12.49 19.17
N ASP A 654 -1.95 13.20 19.96
CA ASP A 654 -1.26 14.42 19.53
C ASP A 654 0.05 14.10 18.80
N ARG A 655 0.08 14.31 17.47
CA ARG A 655 1.27 14.08 16.63
C ARG A 655 2.49 14.88 17.09
N LYS A 656 2.33 16.12 17.56
CA LYS A 656 3.46 16.96 18.00
C LYS A 656 4.04 16.44 19.31
N ARG A 657 3.20 16.11 20.30
CA ARG A 657 3.65 15.46 21.54
C ARG A 657 4.35 14.13 21.24
N ASN A 658 3.85 13.35 20.29
CA ASN A 658 4.47 12.10 19.83
C ASN A 658 5.85 12.33 19.20
N GLY A 659 5.99 13.32 18.31
CA GLY A 659 7.28 13.69 17.72
C GLY A 659 8.32 14.08 18.80
N GLU A 660 7.90 14.85 19.80
CA GLU A 660 8.79 15.22 20.92
C GLU A 660 9.10 14.03 21.84
N LEU A 661 8.18 13.08 22.00
CA LEU A 661 8.43 11.84 22.71
C LEU A 661 9.52 11.02 22.01
N TYR A 662 9.43 10.79 20.68
CA TYR A 662 10.49 10.11 19.92
C TYR A 662 11.86 10.77 20.12
N ARG A 663 11.93 12.10 20.05
CA ARG A 663 13.18 12.86 20.28
C ARG A 663 13.68 12.73 21.72
N SER A 664 12.78 12.75 22.70
CA SER A 664 13.13 12.54 24.11
C SER A 664 13.71 11.15 24.36
N ILE A 665 13.21 10.12 23.66
CA ILE A 665 13.82 8.78 23.70
C ILE A 665 15.20 8.81 23.04
N ALA A 666 15.37 9.50 21.91
CA ALA A 666 16.67 9.64 21.24
C ALA A 666 17.71 10.36 22.13
N ASP A 667 17.30 11.33 22.95
CA ASP A 667 18.17 12.00 23.93
C ASP A 667 18.72 11.01 24.98
N THR A 668 17.98 9.94 25.31
CA THR A 668 18.46 8.84 26.19
C THR A 668 19.41 7.86 25.50
N LYS A 669 19.77 8.09 24.22
CA LYS A 669 20.46 7.10 23.36
C LYS A 669 19.72 5.77 23.28
N GLY A 670 18.39 5.84 23.28
CA GLY A 670 17.48 4.71 23.17
C GLY A 670 17.39 4.10 21.77
N ALA A 671 16.40 3.23 21.55
CA ALA A 671 16.10 2.64 20.25
C ALA A 671 14.59 2.43 20.08
N PHE A 672 14.10 2.43 18.83
CA PHE A 672 12.73 2.05 18.51
C PHE A 672 12.66 0.56 18.18
N VAL A 673 11.62 -0.12 18.65
CA VAL A 673 11.36 -1.53 18.31
C VAL A 673 9.95 -1.70 17.76
N GLN A 674 9.84 -2.23 16.54
CA GLN A 674 8.61 -2.66 15.90
C GLN A 674 8.60 -4.21 15.87
N PRO A 675 7.84 -4.89 16.74
CA PRO A 675 7.88 -6.35 16.90
C PRO A 675 6.77 -7.12 16.16
N ALA A 676 6.08 -6.51 15.19
CA ALA A 676 4.87 -7.09 14.60
C ALA A 676 5.14 -8.46 13.96
N LEU A 677 4.17 -9.37 14.07
CA LEU A 677 4.17 -10.63 13.31
C LEU A 677 4.18 -10.37 11.81
N TYR A 678 3.56 -9.26 11.39
CA TYR A 678 3.58 -8.73 10.03
C TYR A 678 3.25 -7.23 10.07
N GLU A 679 3.98 -6.42 9.32
CA GLU A 679 3.70 -4.99 9.18
C GLU A 679 3.62 -4.62 7.70
N ALA A 680 2.49 -4.08 7.25
CA ALA A 680 2.28 -3.81 5.82
C ALA A 680 3.24 -2.75 5.27
N PHE A 681 3.49 -1.68 6.06
CA PHE A 681 4.44 -0.63 5.71
C PHE A 681 5.28 -0.22 6.92
N GLY A 682 4.64 0.33 7.95
CA GLY A 682 5.30 0.74 9.20
C GLY A 682 5.68 2.22 9.23
N LEU A 683 4.69 3.12 9.20
CA LEU A 683 4.92 4.57 9.36
C LEU A 683 5.74 4.90 10.62
N THR A 684 5.51 4.20 11.72
CA THR A 684 6.26 4.40 12.98
C THR A 684 7.76 4.11 12.85
N VAL A 685 8.15 3.23 11.92
CA VAL A 685 9.57 2.98 11.59
C VAL A 685 10.18 4.23 10.94
N ILE A 686 9.46 4.86 10.02
CA ILE A 686 9.90 6.08 9.33
C ILE A 686 9.90 7.29 10.28
N GLU A 687 8.90 7.41 11.15
CA GLU A 687 8.83 8.43 12.19
C GLU A 687 10.04 8.34 13.14
N ALA A 688 10.33 7.14 13.63
CA ALA A 688 11.49 6.88 14.49
C ALA A 688 12.82 7.23 13.79
N MET A 689 13.00 6.78 12.54
CA MET A 689 14.22 7.05 11.77
C MET A 689 14.38 8.54 11.44
N ASN A 690 13.29 9.28 11.16
CA ASN A 690 13.32 10.75 11.00
C ASN A 690 13.76 11.47 12.27
N CYS A 691 13.38 10.95 13.44
CA CYS A 691 13.82 11.45 14.74
C CYS A 691 15.24 10.96 15.11
N GLY A 692 15.96 10.30 14.19
CA GLY A 692 17.31 9.80 14.41
C GLY A 692 17.39 8.65 15.41
N LEU A 693 16.28 7.98 15.71
CA LEU A 693 16.25 6.85 16.64
C LEU A 693 16.66 5.56 15.90
N PRO A 694 17.72 4.85 16.32
CA PRO A 694 18.04 3.54 15.76
C PRO A 694 16.86 2.58 15.90
N THR A 695 16.50 1.92 14.80
CA THR A 695 15.26 1.14 14.72
C THR A 695 15.53 -0.35 14.51
N PHE A 696 14.85 -1.17 15.30
CA PHE A 696 14.70 -2.61 15.11
C PHE A 696 13.29 -2.89 14.62
N ALA A 697 13.11 -3.47 13.43
CA ALA A 697 11.78 -3.74 12.91
C ALA A 697 11.65 -5.17 12.41
N THR A 698 10.42 -5.67 12.39
CA THR A 698 10.09 -6.99 11.87
C THR A 698 10.62 -7.18 10.44
N ASN A 699 11.16 -8.37 10.15
CA ASN A 699 11.52 -8.77 8.80
C ASN A 699 10.32 -9.28 7.98
N GLN A 700 9.10 -9.14 8.51
CA GLN A 700 7.85 -9.58 7.87
C GLN A 700 7.06 -8.37 7.37
N GLY A 701 7.11 -8.14 6.05
CA GLY A 701 6.36 -7.08 5.37
C GLY A 701 7.20 -5.82 5.08
N GLY A 702 6.55 -4.67 5.02
CA GLY A 702 7.14 -3.40 4.56
C GLY A 702 8.42 -2.94 5.27
N PRO A 703 8.59 -3.12 6.59
CA PRO A 703 9.84 -2.71 7.25
C PRO A 703 11.08 -3.43 6.74
N ALA A 704 10.93 -4.63 6.16
CA ALA A 704 12.02 -5.38 5.53
C ALA A 704 12.60 -4.67 4.28
N GLU A 705 11.84 -3.76 3.66
CA GLU A 705 12.28 -2.90 2.57
C GLU A 705 12.80 -1.55 3.05
N ILE A 706 12.24 -1.03 4.15
CA ILE A 706 12.62 0.28 4.72
C ILE A 706 14.05 0.21 5.26
N ILE A 707 14.35 -0.83 6.04
CA ILE A 707 15.62 -1.00 6.72
C ILE A 707 16.60 -1.81 5.86
N ILE A 708 17.85 -1.38 5.84
CA ILE A 708 18.98 -2.17 5.37
C ILE A 708 19.65 -2.71 6.63
N ASP A 709 19.49 -4.02 6.89
CA ASP A 709 19.94 -4.67 8.13
C ASP A 709 21.43 -4.41 8.41
N GLY A 710 21.72 -3.91 9.60
CA GLY A 710 23.07 -3.56 10.05
C GLY A 710 23.61 -2.23 9.53
N VAL A 711 22.91 -1.56 8.61
CA VAL A 711 23.33 -0.28 8.01
C VAL A 711 22.45 0.86 8.51
N SER A 712 21.16 0.88 8.15
CA SER A 712 20.21 1.95 8.51
C SER A 712 19.30 1.59 9.70
N GLY A 713 19.43 0.38 10.22
CA GLY A 713 18.65 -0.19 11.32
C GLY A 713 18.90 -1.69 11.41
N PHE A 714 18.01 -2.42 12.06
CA PHE A 714 18.12 -3.88 12.20
C PHE A 714 16.80 -4.59 11.97
N HIS A 715 16.87 -5.75 11.33
CA HIS A 715 15.76 -6.68 11.20
C HIS A 715 15.68 -7.60 12.42
N ILE A 716 14.47 -7.80 12.93
CA ILE A 716 14.14 -8.79 13.97
C ILE A 716 13.13 -9.80 13.45
N ASN A 717 13.25 -11.04 13.88
CA ASN A 717 12.33 -12.11 13.51
C ASN A 717 11.26 -12.26 14.62
N PRO A 718 10.00 -11.90 14.36
CA PRO A 718 8.96 -11.90 15.39
C PRO A 718 8.60 -13.32 15.87
N TYR A 719 8.99 -14.36 15.11
CA TYR A 719 8.82 -15.76 15.50
C TYR A 719 9.99 -16.32 16.32
N ASN A 720 11.06 -15.53 16.52
CA ASN A 720 12.22 -15.90 17.34
C ASN A 720 12.59 -14.74 18.30
N GLY A 721 11.87 -14.67 19.41
CA GLY A 721 12.05 -13.62 20.42
C GLY A 721 13.40 -13.64 21.14
N ASP A 722 14.00 -14.82 21.31
CA ASP A 722 15.30 -14.96 21.95
C ASP A 722 16.40 -14.40 21.06
N GLU A 723 16.40 -14.75 19.76
CA GLU A 723 17.31 -14.16 18.78
C GLU A 723 17.13 -12.63 18.71
N SER A 724 15.87 -12.18 18.62
CA SER A 724 15.54 -10.75 18.48
C SER A 724 15.98 -9.94 19.70
N SER A 725 15.68 -10.38 20.93
CA SER A 725 16.13 -9.71 22.15
C SER A 725 17.64 -9.72 22.31
N ASN A 726 18.32 -10.80 21.93
CA ASN A 726 19.78 -10.88 21.94
C ASN A 726 20.42 -9.93 20.91
N LYS A 727 19.80 -9.75 19.74
CA LYS A 727 20.26 -8.77 18.73
C LYS A 727 20.17 -7.34 19.30
N ILE A 728 19.07 -7.01 19.97
CA ILE A 728 18.91 -5.70 20.63
C ILE A 728 19.93 -5.52 21.76
N ALA A 729 20.15 -6.53 22.60
CA ALA A 729 21.13 -6.48 23.69
C ALA A 729 22.55 -6.25 23.16
N LYS A 730 22.94 -6.95 22.09
CA LYS A 730 24.25 -6.77 21.42
C LYS A 730 24.45 -5.35 20.90
N PHE A 731 23.40 -4.71 20.38
CA PHE A 731 23.48 -3.32 19.94
C PHE A 731 23.80 -2.38 21.10
N PHE A 732 23.06 -2.47 22.22
CA PHE A 732 23.32 -1.61 23.37
C PHE A 732 24.66 -1.90 24.05
N GLN A 733 25.09 -3.17 24.08
CA GLN A 733 26.42 -3.53 24.53
C GLN A 733 27.49 -2.85 23.66
N LYS A 734 27.34 -2.92 22.33
CA LYS A 734 28.27 -2.27 21.40
C LYS A 734 28.25 -0.75 21.52
N CYS A 735 27.10 -0.13 21.78
CA CYS A 735 27.02 1.31 22.04
C CYS A 735 27.75 1.72 23.34
N LYS A 736 27.83 0.82 24.33
CA LYS A 736 28.61 1.05 25.56
C LYS A 736 30.11 0.94 25.32
N GLU A 737 30.52 0.05 24.42
CA GLU A 737 31.93 -0.15 24.01
C GLU A 737 32.40 0.95 23.03
N ASP A 738 31.53 1.40 22.13
CA ASP A 738 31.75 2.43 21.11
C ASP A 738 30.58 3.44 21.12
N PRO A 739 30.71 4.57 21.85
CA PRO A 739 29.66 5.59 21.94
C PRO A 739 29.25 6.20 20.60
N GLU A 740 30.12 6.19 19.59
CA GLU A 740 29.81 6.71 18.25
C GLU A 740 28.98 5.72 17.42
N TYR A 741 28.90 4.45 17.84
CA TYR A 741 28.14 3.45 17.10
C TYR A 741 26.66 3.82 16.95
N TRP A 742 26.07 4.35 18.02
CA TRP A 742 24.68 4.82 18.02
C TRP A 742 24.48 5.95 17.00
N ASN A 743 25.38 6.94 17.00
CA ASN A 743 25.32 8.09 16.09
C ASN A 743 25.47 7.63 14.62
N ARG A 744 26.31 6.63 14.35
CA ARG A 744 26.49 6.08 13.01
C ARG A 744 25.22 5.40 12.49
N ILE A 745 24.55 4.57 13.31
CA ILE A 745 23.28 3.94 12.91
C ILE A 745 22.17 4.99 12.76
N SER A 746 22.07 5.94 13.68
CA SER A 746 21.14 7.08 13.61
C SER A 746 21.29 7.86 12.28
N TYR A 747 22.53 8.23 11.93
CA TYR A 747 22.82 8.95 10.69
C TYR A 747 22.47 8.15 9.43
N GLN A 748 22.81 6.85 9.39
CA GLN A 748 22.47 5.99 8.26
C GLN A 748 20.95 5.76 8.14
N GLY A 749 20.24 5.68 9.27
CA GLY A 749 18.79 5.66 9.33
C GLY A 749 18.17 6.90 8.69
N LEU A 750 18.61 8.09 9.13
CA LEU A 750 18.16 9.35 8.56
C LEU A 750 18.49 9.48 7.07
N LYS A 751 19.71 9.11 6.67
CA LYS A 751 20.14 9.13 5.26
C LYS A 751 19.19 8.28 4.40
N ARG A 752 18.89 7.06 4.84
CA ARG A 752 17.93 6.17 4.18
C ARG A 752 16.55 6.82 4.01
N ILE A 753 16.04 7.51 5.03
CA ILE A 753 14.76 8.22 4.94
C ILE A 753 14.83 9.35 3.91
N ASN A 754 15.83 10.22 3.99
CA ASN A 754 15.96 11.35 3.08
C ASN A 754 16.15 10.94 1.62
N GLU A 755 16.72 9.76 1.36
CA GLU A 755 16.93 9.22 0.00
C GLU A 755 15.70 8.48 -0.57
N CYS A 756 14.77 8.01 0.27
CA CYS A 756 13.74 7.06 -0.17
C CYS A 756 12.31 7.35 0.33
N TYR A 757 12.14 7.90 1.52
CA TYR A 757 10.87 7.95 2.25
C TYR A 757 10.52 9.37 2.69
N THR A 758 10.41 10.29 1.73
CA THR A 758 9.94 11.67 1.96
C THR A 758 8.75 11.99 1.08
N TRP A 759 7.86 12.85 1.60
CA TRP A 759 6.72 13.33 0.83
C TRP A 759 7.12 14.14 -0.41
N LYS A 760 8.29 14.77 -0.40
CA LYS A 760 8.85 15.44 -1.57
C LYS A 760 9.19 14.45 -2.71
N ILE A 761 9.88 13.36 -2.39
CA ILE A 761 10.18 12.30 -3.37
C ILE A 761 8.88 11.69 -3.89
N TYR A 762 7.94 11.45 -2.99
CA TYR A 762 6.62 10.93 -3.32
C TYR A 762 5.89 11.83 -4.33
N ALA A 763 5.72 13.12 -4.03
CA ALA A 763 5.00 14.07 -4.88
C ALA A 763 5.65 14.19 -6.26
N ASN A 764 6.99 14.26 -6.30
CA ASN A 764 7.73 14.30 -7.56
C ASN A 764 7.47 13.05 -8.42
N LYS A 765 7.53 11.86 -7.81
CA LYS A 765 7.25 10.58 -8.47
C LYS A 765 5.83 10.50 -9.01
N VAL A 766 4.82 10.84 -8.20
CA VAL A 766 3.41 10.76 -8.59
C VAL A 766 3.08 11.73 -9.73
N LEU A 767 3.58 12.95 -9.69
CA LEU A 767 3.37 13.90 -10.79
C LEU A 767 4.12 13.46 -12.07
N ASN A 768 5.31 12.89 -11.94
CA ASN A 768 6.02 12.31 -13.10
C ASN A 768 5.27 11.13 -13.70
N MET A 769 4.68 10.26 -12.88
CA MET A 769 3.77 9.21 -13.34
C MET A 769 2.61 9.83 -14.11
N GLY A 770 1.90 10.79 -13.54
CA GLY A 770 0.78 11.46 -14.20
C GLY A 770 1.14 12.00 -15.60
N CYS A 771 2.31 12.63 -15.74
CA CYS A 771 2.81 13.16 -17.02
C CYS A 771 3.20 12.07 -18.04
N ILE A 772 3.83 10.98 -17.60
CA ILE A 772 4.29 9.92 -18.52
C ILE A 772 3.12 9.03 -18.93
N TYR A 773 2.26 8.66 -17.97
CA TYR A 773 1.10 7.81 -18.24
C TYR A 773 0.03 8.53 -19.06
N SER A 774 -0.09 9.86 -18.98
CA SER A 774 -0.99 10.61 -19.86
C SER A 774 -0.61 10.45 -21.34
N PHE A 775 0.69 10.52 -21.65
CA PHE A 775 1.18 10.28 -23.01
C PHE A 775 1.09 8.80 -23.40
N TRP A 776 1.47 7.90 -22.49
CA TRP A 776 1.35 6.45 -22.71
C TRP A 776 -0.08 6.02 -23.06
N ARG A 777 -1.08 6.58 -22.36
CA ARG A 777 -2.51 6.32 -22.61
C ARG A 777 -2.91 6.69 -24.04
N GLN A 778 -2.41 7.82 -24.55
CA GLN A 778 -2.72 8.27 -25.92
C GLN A 778 -2.13 7.34 -26.98
N LEU A 779 -0.94 6.79 -26.75
CA LEU A 779 -0.30 5.82 -27.65
C LEU A 779 -0.97 4.44 -27.63
N HIS A 780 -1.61 4.06 -26.52
CA HIS A 780 -2.12 2.72 -26.28
C HIS A 780 -3.60 2.73 -25.87
N LYS A 781 -4.48 3.15 -26.79
CA LYS A 781 -5.93 3.08 -26.59
C LYS A 781 -6.41 1.63 -26.47
N LYS A 782 -6.89 1.23 -25.29
CA LYS A 782 -7.37 -0.14 -24.98
C LYS A 782 -8.90 -0.26 -25.08
N GLU A 783 -9.49 0.01 -26.24
CA GLU A 783 -10.96 0.01 -26.40
C GLU A 783 -11.61 -1.31 -26.00
N ALA A 784 -11.04 -2.46 -26.37
CA ALA A 784 -11.58 -3.78 -26.01
C ALA A 784 -11.61 -3.99 -24.48
N LYS A 785 -10.50 -3.69 -23.79
CA LYS A 785 -10.42 -3.78 -22.31
C LYS A 785 -11.40 -2.82 -21.64
N LYS A 786 -11.54 -1.59 -22.17
CA LYS A 786 -12.52 -0.60 -21.66
C LYS A 786 -13.95 -1.13 -21.78
N ARG A 787 -14.33 -1.72 -22.91
CA ARG A 787 -15.67 -2.33 -23.09
C ARG A 787 -15.90 -3.52 -22.18
N TYR A 788 -14.89 -4.39 -22.02
CA TYR A 788 -14.98 -5.53 -21.12
C TYR A 788 -15.23 -5.10 -19.66
N ILE A 789 -14.48 -4.10 -19.19
CA ILE A 789 -14.68 -3.51 -17.85
C ILE A 789 -16.07 -2.88 -17.72
N GLN A 790 -16.54 -2.14 -18.73
CA GLN A 790 -17.89 -1.55 -18.73
C GLN A 790 -18.98 -2.61 -18.62
N THR A 791 -18.87 -3.71 -19.36
CA THR A 791 -19.80 -4.84 -19.28
C THR A 791 -19.78 -5.47 -17.88
N PHE A 792 -18.58 -5.68 -17.33
CA PHE A 792 -18.42 -6.24 -15.98
C PHE A 792 -19.02 -5.32 -14.90
N TYR A 793 -18.79 -4.01 -14.98
CA TYR A 793 -19.43 -3.04 -14.10
C TYR A 793 -20.96 -3.05 -14.22
N ASN A 794 -21.48 -2.95 -15.45
CA ASN A 794 -22.91 -2.82 -15.68
C ASN A 794 -23.72 -4.07 -15.34
N LEU A 795 -23.17 -5.26 -15.60
CA LEU A 795 -23.90 -6.52 -15.47
C LEU A 795 -23.58 -7.30 -14.19
N GLN A 796 -22.43 -7.05 -13.55
CA GLN A 796 -22.07 -7.71 -12.29
C GLN A 796 -22.12 -6.73 -11.13
N PHE A 797 -21.28 -5.68 -11.15
CA PHE A 797 -21.19 -4.77 -10.00
C PHE A 797 -22.52 -4.08 -9.66
N ARG A 798 -23.22 -3.51 -10.65
CA ARG A 798 -24.51 -2.83 -10.42
C ARG A 798 -25.54 -3.76 -9.78
N ASN A 799 -25.70 -4.97 -10.33
CA ASN A 799 -26.63 -5.96 -9.80
C ASN A 799 -26.29 -6.35 -8.35
N LEU A 800 -25.00 -6.51 -8.02
CA LEU A 800 -24.57 -6.79 -6.64
C LEU A 800 -24.91 -5.62 -5.69
N ALA A 801 -24.67 -4.38 -6.13
CA ALA A 801 -24.93 -3.19 -5.34
C ALA A 801 -26.44 -2.92 -5.14
N GLU A 802 -27.27 -3.14 -6.16
CA GLU A 802 -28.73 -3.02 -6.07
C GLU A 802 -29.34 -4.05 -5.11
N ASN A 803 -28.87 -5.31 -5.16
CA ASN A 803 -29.31 -6.36 -4.25
C ASN A 803 -29.00 -6.04 -2.78
N LEU A 804 -27.94 -5.28 -2.52
CA LEU A 804 -27.60 -4.82 -1.17
C LEU A 804 -28.58 -3.76 -0.65
N LEU A 805 -29.11 -2.89 -1.52
CA LEU A 805 -30.16 -1.93 -1.15
C LEU A 805 -31.48 -2.64 -0.82
N ALA A 806 -31.91 -3.56 -1.68
CA ALA A 806 -33.17 -4.28 -1.49
C ALA A 806 -33.22 -5.01 -0.12
N LYS A 807 -32.14 -5.70 0.26
CA LYS A 807 -32.03 -6.38 1.56
C LYS A 807 -32.11 -5.43 2.76
N ARG A 808 -31.66 -4.18 2.60
CA ARG A 808 -31.74 -3.14 3.65
C ARG A 808 -33.13 -2.57 3.79
N GLU A 809 -33.88 -2.42 2.70
CA GLU A 809 -35.27 -1.97 2.76
C GLU A 809 -36.21 -3.00 3.39
N GLU A 810 -35.91 -4.30 3.21
CA GLU A 810 -36.63 -5.40 3.88
C GLU A 810 -36.32 -5.53 5.38
N THR A 811 -35.20 -4.99 5.84
CA THR A 811 -34.74 -5.09 7.24
C THR A 811 -34.53 -3.67 7.81
N PRO A 812 -35.57 -2.98 8.30
CA PRO A 812 -35.38 -1.69 8.95
C PRO A 812 -34.39 -1.86 10.11
N GLN A 813 -33.36 -1.02 10.17
CA GLN A 813 -32.41 -1.00 11.28
C GLN A 813 -33.20 -0.88 12.60
N GLN A 814 -33.29 -1.97 13.35
CA GLN A 814 -33.62 -1.89 14.77
C GLN A 814 -32.51 -1.07 15.41
N VAL A 815 -32.85 0.16 15.79
CA VAL A 815 -32.04 0.95 16.72
C VAL A 815 -31.77 0.04 17.92
N PRO A 816 -30.52 -0.21 18.33
CA PRO A 816 -30.28 -0.92 19.57
C PRO A 816 -30.92 -0.08 20.68
N GLU A 817 -32.00 -0.61 21.28
CA GLU A 817 -32.58 -0.03 22.49
C GLU A 817 -31.43 0.18 23.47
N GLN A 818 -31.25 1.42 23.91
CA GLN A 818 -30.48 1.69 25.11
C GLN A 818 -31.14 0.86 26.21
N GLU A 819 -30.45 -0.16 26.71
CA GLU A 819 -30.84 -0.80 27.96
C GLU A 819 -30.86 0.29 29.03
N GLU A 820 -32.06 0.80 29.33
CA GLU A 820 -32.30 1.60 30.52
C GLU A 820 -31.80 0.80 31.72
N ALA A 821 -30.79 1.34 32.40
CA ALA A 821 -30.28 0.80 33.64
C ALA A 821 -31.44 0.68 34.64
N LYS A 822 -31.95 -0.53 34.83
CA LYS A 822 -32.85 -0.85 35.95
C LYS A 822 -32.09 -0.57 37.25
N PRO A 823 -32.61 0.28 38.16
CA PRO A 823 -31.98 0.49 39.45
C PRO A 823 -32.15 -0.79 40.29
N HIS A 824 -31.06 -1.53 40.48
CA HIS A 824 -31.06 -2.60 41.47
C HIS A 824 -31.16 -2.01 42.87
N LEU A 825 -32.35 -2.16 43.45
CA LEU A 825 -32.64 -1.90 44.86
C LEU A 825 -31.66 -2.66 45.76
N LEU A 826 -30.92 -1.91 46.56
CA LEU A 826 -30.27 -2.38 47.78
C LEU A 826 -31.34 -2.95 48.72
N ARG A 827 -31.36 -4.26 48.92
CA ARG A 827 -31.95 -4.88 50.11
C ARG A 827 -30.84 -5.15 51.12
N SER A 828 -30.85 -4.31 52.14
CA SER A 828 -30.26 -4.57 53.44
C SER A 828 -30.89 -5.79 54.10
N SER A 829 -30.07 -6.72 54.58
CA SER A 829 -30.40 -7.54 55.75
C SER A 829 -29.13 -8.03 56.43
N CYS A 830 -28.87 -7.46 57.60
CA CYS A 830 -28.04 -8.05 58.66
C CYS A 830 -28.50 -9.48 58.98
N CYS A 831 -27.56 -10.38 59.26
CA CYS A 831 -27.41 -11.04 60.57
C CYS A 831 -26.38 -12.19 60.50
N CYS A 832 -25.50 -12.20 61.51
CA CYS A 832 -24.49 -13.19 61.91
C CYS A 832 -23.20 -13.29 61.08
#